data_AF-A0A7X9H780-F1
#
_entry.id   AF-A0A7X9H780-F1
#
_cell.length_a   1.000
_cell.length_b   1.000
_cell.length_c   1.000
_cell.angle_alpha   90.00
_cell.angle_beta   90.00
_cell.angle_gamma   90.00
#
_symmetry.space_group_name_H-M   'P 1'
#
loop_
_entity.id
_entity.type
_entity.pdbx_description
1 polymer ?
#
loop_
_entity_poly.entity_id
_entity_poly.type
_entity_poly.pdbx_seq_one_letter_code
_entity_poly.pdbx_strand_id
1 'polypeptide(L)'
;MFKGVLNKISIPFIIAFILLFQLVFGAGAINVYAQSQDIRIEFYNSVKEERSDSLNLCFKITNKGNTQIGLSKIKLRYYFDDDGVSPIGMNPDYAHNNYAHIPNDRIIYSANDIISPDANKYIEIGFNTAAGILAPDTSAGINLRVWDGDYNQKFDQTNDYSFCAKNTTYAPWDKIALYVDDTCVSGIEPVVSVPSVTNTPPPTVKPTTIQTPPPMPSATEPATPTPTPVSSPGVSPRPKVTMPPEQLLKNGDFEDGMKYWNYSSNNTSGAEASNIVVSDPFGDMWSVTDISRVGSDYWSIQLMQGDFELDGYSKYKITFDASSTVPRDIRFVIRNQKNYTGYFASTQKIDSKMKTYSYEFLFNQPSAQEAQIVFSMGSFENITDKDHKIHLDNIILEKISSITDPEVPTEPPKPDEHPGIIFSRECEDEIELGDSANITISSAGELLVDGSLDDEKEIIMVIDNSGALNSYMEETLTPLDFGIYSNNNISMTGDFGVVNGSVHANGEFGTWTSRLKITNTCSATDFYISTPDLNVGELVNIDTPIDMPRFHSELISEATASLMVFDPKYFLHGIHYPMTGQKNVNISFNYFENRFEITGGGVLNIDSSVYFKSNVLISLNETKNINESFIVADGDITIEGLNLSPKGPYDRLYLYSIHGNIKFATTNSEINGLIYAPGNPSDPSSGNVEFIGSKNIINGTIVGNDLSFTASDLKVNHLEGQFTSVEEKYFENTSYLASIQEAANSFIDRFAGSKTRVSVIEYSDSANNNDFTLFDMSSGNGVKAAKKSVNTIVPGTSGHSNMGDALRRAYHILNNSPRKKARKYIVVLAGSVPNRWTGTSSMPLGAKFDNGNALFIKTDGASYDSLDYAKDIGGLIRQSDIKPVFVNFTPVSIEGALGEIAEVAGAQEVGKTGKHFYAADDYPGLLDIFDCVYAKITNEIKLDDVLYEEIIPLGVRILEVPEWMTLETFKEGGITRYKLKATINNIPLSFNGAGYDFSIGSFKIKAEFLKPGDIIFKEEDSRILFKIDYIDRDGKNKTEIIEKHPEAMKVRVTMDIDIT
;
A
#
# COMPACT_ATOMS: atom_id res chain seq x y z
N MET A 1 50.96 -43.74 -30.20
CA MET A 1 51.80 -42.99 -31.17
C MET A 1 50.94 -42.62 -32.38
N PHE A 2 51.26 -41.49 -33.04
CA PHE A 2 51.19 -41.20 -34.49
C PHE A 2 50.11 -41.89 -35.36
N LYS A 3 49.19 -41.12 -35.96
CA LYS A 3 49.18 -40.61 -37.36
C LYS A 3 48.92 -41.68 -38.46
N GLY A 4 48.14 -41.41 -39.52
CA GLY A 4 47.26 -40.25 -39.72
C GLY A 4 46.83 -39.93 -41.18
N VAL A 5 45.65 -39.29 -41.26
CA VAL A 5 45.30 -38.08 -42.06
C VAL A 5 45.10 -38.19 -43.59
N LEU A 6 44.21 -37.31 -44.10
CA LEU A 6 43.77 -37.02 -45.48
C LEU A 6 42.68 -37.95 -46.10
N ASN A 7 41.62 -37.44 -46.75
CA ASN A 7 41.02 -36.09 -46.66
C ASN A 7 39.59 -36.01 -47.26
N LYS A 8 38.80 -35.03 -46.76
CA LYS A 8 37.68 -34.31 -47.43
C LYS A 8 36.60 -35.10 -48.24
N ILE A 9 35.37 -35.13 -47.72
CA ILE A 9 34.23 -34.26 -48.11
C ILE A 9 33.01 -34.58 -47.20
N SER A 10 32.42 -33.55 -46.57
CA SER A 10 31.18 -33.64 -45.77
C SER A 10 29.97 -33.94 -46.69
N ILE A 11 28.88 -34.62 -46.30
CA ILE A 11 28.08 -34.57 -45.05
C ILE A 11 27.48 -33.17 -44.75
N PRO A 12 26.78 -32.56 -45.73
CA PRO A 12 25.58 -31.76 -45.37
C PRO A 12 24.33 -32.08 -46.21
N PHE A 13 24.46 -32.81 -47.33
CA PHE A 13 23.42 -32.90 -48.36
C PHE A 13 22.30 -33.94 -48.14
N ILE A 14 22.40 -34.81 -47.13
CA ILE A 14 21.37 -35.82 -46.80
C ILE A 14 20.46 -35.35 -45.65
N ILE A 15 20.97 -34.52 -44.74
CA ILE A 15 20.20 -33.99 -43.60
C ILE A 15 19.16 -32.95 -44.07
N ALA A 16 19.48 -32.19 -45.12
CA ALA A 16 18.60 -31.16 -45.69
C ALA A 16 17.28 -31.69 -46.29
N PHE A 17 17.15 -33.00 -46.57
CA PHE A 17 15.93 -33.56 -47.18
C PHE A 17 14.95 -34.19 -46.18
N ILE A 18 15.35 -34.35 -44.91
CA ILE A 18 14.46 -34.80 -43.82
C ILE A 18 13.81 -33.59 -43.11
N LEU A 19 14.45 -32.41 -43.19
CA LEU A 19 14.05 -31.18 -42.50
C LEU A 19 12.96 -30.33 -43.21
N LEU A 20 12.30 -30.86 -44.25
CA LEU A 20 11.30 -30.09 -45.03
C LEU A 20 9.94 -30.81 -45.21
N PHE A 21 9.61 -31.80 -44.38
CA PHE A 21 8.34 -32.55 -44.46
C PHE A 21 7.67 -32.78 -43.07
N GLN A 22 7.85 -31.82 -42.17
CA GLN A 22 7.24 -31.78 -40.82
C GLN A 22 6.49 -30.47 -40.54
N LEU A 23 6.07 -29.76 -41.61
CA LEU A 23 5.03 -28.73 -41.55
C LEU A 23 3.70 -29.36 -41.99
N VAL A 24 2.61 -28.93 -41.34
CA VAL A 24 1.23 -29.44 -41.45
C VAL A 24 0.91 -30.70 -40.63
N PHE A 25 0.04 -30.51 -39.62
CA PHE A 25 -0.54 -31.45 -38.64
C PHE A 25 0.42 -32.21 -37.71
N GLY A 26 0.26 -32.01 -36.39
CA GLY A 26 1.02 -32.71 -35.35
C GLY A 26 1.14 -32.02 -33.98
N ALA A 27 0.45 -30.90 -33.73
CA ALA A 27 0.56 -30.12 -32.49
C ALA A 27 -0.14 -30.78 -31.28
N GLY A 28 0.32 -31.97 -30.90
CA GLY A 28 0.01 -32.59 -29.61
C GLY A 28 1.04 -32.17 -28.56
N ALA A 29 0.91 -30.95 -28.03
CA ALA A 29 1.79 -30.46 -26.99
C ALA A 29 1.56 -31.27 -25.69
N ILE A 30 2.61 -31.96 -25.21
CA ILE A 30 2.63 -32.46 -23.84
C ILE A 30 2.93 -31.26 -22.93
N ASN A 31 1.87 -30.53 -22.56
CA ASN A 31 1.99 -29.42 -21.63
C ASN A 31 2.36 -29.97 -20.25
N VAL A 32 3.59 -29.70 -19.82
CA VAL A 32 3.94 -29.72 -18.40
C VAL A 32 3.46 -28.40 -17.81
N TYR A 33 2.13 -28.26 -17.71
CA TYR A 33 1.51 -27.17 -16.97
C TYR A 33 1.89 -27.28 -15.48
N ALA A 34 2.10 -26.13 -14.84
CA ALA A 34 1.82 -26.04 -13.41
C ALA A 34 0.34 -26.37 -13.21
N GLN A 35 0.02 -27.33 -12.35
CA GLN A 35 -1.37 -27.75 -12.14
C GLN A 35 -2.14 -26.62 -11.48
N SER A 36 -3.09 -26.03 -12.21
CA SER A 36 -4.04 -25.07 -11.63
C SER A 36 -4.85 -25.76 -10.54
N GLN A 37 -4.99 -25.09 -9.40
CA GLN A 37 -5.80 -25.58 -8.29
C GLN A 37 -7.26 -25.19 -8.55
N ASP A 38 -7.95 -25.91 -9.45
CA ASP A 38 -9.40 -25.76 -9.65
C ASP A 38 -10.12 -26.16 -8.35
N ILE A 39 -10.46 -25.18 -7.54
CA ILE A 39 -11.17 -25.34 -6.27
C ILE A 39 -12.35 -24.37 -6.26
N ARG A 40 -13.52 -24.88 -5.88
CA ARG A 40 -14.79 -24.16 -6.06
C ARG A 40 -15.51 -24.02 -4.73
N ILE A 41 -15.98 -22.81 -4.45
CA ILE A 41 -16.89 -22.52 -3.35
C ILE A 41 -18.34 -22.55 -3.82
N GLU A 42 -19.18 -23.23 -3.06
CA GLU A 42 -20.63 -23.23 -3.22
C GLU A 42 -21.25 -22.90 -1.85
N PHE A 43 -22.18 -21.96 -1.81
CA PHE A 43 -22.67 -21.34 -0.58
C PHE A 43 -24.16 -21.03 -0.62
N TYR A 44 -24.79 -21.01 0.56
CA TYR A 44 -26.10 -20.41 0.77
C TYR A 44 -26.32 -20.00 2.23
N ASN A 45 -27.17 -18.98 2.47
CA ASN A 45 -27.75 -18.74 3.78
C ASN A 45 -28.97 -19.67 3.95
N SER A 46 -28.98 -20.49 5.00
CA SER A 46 -30.12 -21.37 5.33
C SER A 46 -31.23 -20.66 6.11
N VAL A 47 -30.96 -19.45 6.60
CA VAL A 47 -31.91 -18.50 7.20
C VAL A 47 -31.88 -17.23 6.36
N LYS A 48 -33.05 -16.74 5.96
CA LYS A 48 -33.19 -15.75 4.88
C LYS A 48 -34.16 -14.61 5.18
N GLU A 49 -34.57 -14.43 6.43
CA GLU A 49 -35.30 -13.19 6.77
C GLU A 49 -34.35 -12.00 6.62
N GLU A 50 -34.87 -10.91 6.05
CA GLU A 50 -34.16 -9.63 5.93
C GLU A 50 -33.68 -9.15 7.30
N ARG A 51 -34.49 -9.32 8.36
CA ARG A 51 -34.09 -9.06 9.76
C ARG A 51 -34.16 -10.35 10.60
N SER A 52 -33.02 -10.99 10.88
CA SER A 52 -32.97 -12.29 11.55
C SER A 52 -32.15 -12.29 12.86
N ASP A 53 -32.45 -13.27 13.73
CA ASP A 53 -31.74 -13.46 15.01
C ASP A 53 -30.41 -14.22 14.84
N SER A 54 -30.16 -14.78 13.65
CA SER A 54 -28.95 -15.55 13.36
C SER A 54 -28.62 -15.64 11.86
N LEU A 55 -27.36 -15.43 11.49
CA LEU A 55 -26.83 -15.75 10.15
C LEU A 55 -26.45 -17.23 10.13
N ASN A 56 -27.14 -18.06 9.33
CA ASN A 56 -26.83 -19.49 9.22
C ASN A 56 -26.14 -19.81 7.88
N LEU A 57 -24.83 -19.67 7.90
CA LEU A 57 -23.91 -19.66 6.76
C LEU A 57 -23.52 -21.09 6.38
N CYS A 58 -23.91 -21.57 5.19
CA CYS A 58 -23.69 -22.95 4.75
C CYS A 58 -22.74 -22.98 3.55
N PHE A 59 -21.49 -23.38 3.78
CA PHE A 59 -20.42 -23.45 2.79
C PHE A 59 -20.11 -24.90 2.39
N LYS A 60 -19.73 -25.11 1.13
CA LYS A 60 -19.21 -26.37 0.59
C LYS A 60 -18.09 -26.08 -0.40
N ILE A 61 -16.89 -26.58 -0.09
CA ILE A 61 -15.69 -26.45 -0.90
C ILE A 61 -15.49 -27.74 -1.67
N THR A 62 -15.39 -27.68 -3.00
CA THR A 62 -15.16 -28.85 -3.86
C THR A 62 -13.81 -28.72 -4.56
N ASN A 63 -12.91 -29.70 -4.37
CA ASN A 63 -11.65 -29.77 -5.11
C ASN A 63 -11.91 -30.43 -6.48
N LYS A 64 -11.69 -29.68 -7.57
CA LYS A 64 -11.78 -30.15 -8.96
C LYS A 64 -10.41 -30.25 -9.66
N GLY A 65 -9.36 -29.76 -9.00
CA GLY A 65 -7.98 -30.04 -9.35
C GLY A 65 -7.64 -31.52 -9.21
N ASN A 66 -6.55 -31.91 -9.87
CA ASN A 66 -6.03 -33.28 -9.87
C ASN A 66 -4.94 -33.51 -8.80
N THR A 67 -4.78 -32.58 -7.85
CA THR A 67 -3.90 -32.66 -6.68
C THR A 67 -4.71 -32.66 -5.39
N GLN A 68 -4.17 -33.24 -4.33
CA GLN A 68 -4.76 -33.18 -2.99
C GLN A 68 -4.34 -31.87 -2.29
N ILE A 69 -5.26 -31.20 -1.58
CA ILE A 69 -4.96 -29.94 -0.87
C ILE A 69 -5.25 -30.14 0.62
N GLY A 70 -4.36 -29.68 1.50
CA GLY A 70 -4.58 -29.75 2.95
C GLY A 70 -5.66 -28.75 3.36
N LEU A 71 -6.67 -29.16 4.14
CA LEU A 71 -7.76 -28.26 4.55
C LEU A 71 -7.22 -27.04 5.33
N SER A 72 -6.10 -27.19 6.04
CA SER A 72 -5.43 -26.10 6.76
C SER A 72 -4.74 -25.06 5.89
N LYS A 73 -4.81 -25.19 4.56
CA LYS A 73 -4.42 -24.14 3.61
C LYS A 73 -5.61 -23.29 3.16
N ILE A 74 -6.84 -23.72 3.47
CA ILE A 74 -8.07 -23.12 2.95
C ILE A 74 -8.65 -22.14 3.97
N LYS A 75 -9.05 -20.96 3.49
CA LYS A 75 -9.88 -20.00 4.22
C LYS A 75 -11.10 -19.60 3.40
N LEU A 76 -12.16 -19.18 4.08
CA LEU A 76 -13.38 -18.60 3.51
C LEU A 76 -13.68 -17.29 4.24
N ARG A 77 -14.23 -16.29 3.54
CA ARG A 77 -14.70 -15.04 4.15
C ARG A 77 -16.14 -14.72 3.78
N TYR A 78 -16.95 -14.37 4.78
CA TYR A 78 -18.30 -13.80 4.65
C TYR A 78 -18.29 -12.38 5.21
N TYR A 79 -18.35 -11.37 4.33
CA TYR A 79 -18.36 -9.95 4.65
C TYR A 79 -19.79 -9.48 4.93
N PHE A 80 -19.96 -8.71 6.00
CA PHE A 80 -21.26 -8.46 6.60
C PHE A 80 -21.26 -7.11 7.33
N ASP A 81 -22.42 -6.52 7.61
CA ASP A 81 -22.53 -5.40 8.55
C ASP A 81 -22.97 -5.95 9.91
N ASP A 82 -22.43 -5.43 11.01
CA ASP A 82 -22.85 -5.90 12.32
C ASP A 82 -24.20 -5.33 12.78
N ASP A 83 -24.74 -4.28 12.17
CA ASP A 83 -25.91 -3.52 12.64
C ASP A 83 -25.82 -3.08 14.12
N GLY A 84 -24.61 -2.99 14.67
CA GLY A 84 -24.37 -2.82 16.11
C GLY A 84 -24.70 -4.05 16.97
N VAL A 85 -24.86 -5.25 16.39
CA VAL A 85 -24.89 -6.53 17.12
C VAL A 85 -23.53 -6.74 17.79
N SER A 86 -23.50 -6.70 19.11
CA SER A 86 -22.30 -6.95 19.91
C SER A 86 -22.71 -7.40 21.31
N PRO A 87 -22.20 -8.54 21.82
CA PRO A 87 -21.19 -9.41 21.23
C PRO A 87 -21.75 -10.36 20.14
N ILE A 88 -20.92 -10.70 19.15
CA ILE A 88 -21.27 -11.65 18.08
C ILE A 88 -20.91 -13.07 18.51
N GLY A 89 -21.92 -13.93 18.72
CA GLY A 89 -21.73 -15.36 18.98
C GLY A 89 -21.55 -16.15 17.69
N MET A 90 -20.64 -17.13 17.68
CA MET A 90 -20.38 -18.01 16.53
C MET A 90 -20.15 -19.47 16.95
N ASN A 91 -20.75 -20.42 16.21
CA ASN A 91 -20.55 -21.86 16.43
C ASN A 91 -20.69 -22.66 15.11
N PRO A 92 -19.76 -23.58 14.80
CA PRO A 92 -19.96 -24.62 13.79
C PRO A 92 -21.01 -25.63 14.28
N ASP A 93 -22.21 -25.59 13.72
CA ASP A 93 -23.27 -26.53 14.07
C ASP A 93 -23.07 -27.89 13.39
N TYR A 94 -22.40 -27.92 12.22
CA TYR A 94 -21.96 -29.14 11.56
C TYR A 94 -20.81 -28.88 10.57
N ALA A 95 -19.85 -29.80 10.48
CA ALA A 95 -18.81 -29.81 9.45
C ALA A 95 -18.39 -31.23 9.04
N HIS A 96 -17.94 -31.39 7.79
CA HIS A 96 -17.43 -32.65 7.24
C HIS A 96 -16.32 -32.47 6.20
N ASN A 97 -15.49 -33.50 6.03
CA ASN A 97 -14.61 -33.72 4.89
C ASN A 97 -15.02 -35.05 4.23
N ASN A 98 -15.48 -35.01 2.98
CA ASN A 98 -15.96 -36.19 2.23
C ASN A 98 -16.89 -37.10 3.06
N TYR A 99 -17.98 -36.51 3.60
CA TYR A 99 -18.97 -37.11 4.51
C TYR A 99 -18.46 -37.58 5.89
N ALA A 100 -17.15 -37.56 6.17
CA ALA A 100 -16.61 -37.80 7.51
C ALA A 100 -16.68 -36.52 8.36
N HIS A 101 -17.28 -36.58 9.54
CA HIS A 101 -17.46 -35.42 10.42
C HIS A 101 -16.11 -34.84 10.89
N ILE A 102 -15.98 -33.51 10.79
CA ILE A 102 -14.88 -32.72 11.37
C ILE A 102 -15.36 -32.19 12.73
N PRO A 103 -14.74 -32.57 13.86
CA PRO A 103 -15.06 -31.99 15.16
C PRO A 103 -14.63 -30.52 15.27
N ASN A 104 -15.32 -29.74 16.11
CA ASN A 104 -15.14 -28.29 16.18
C ASN A 104 -13.73 -27.83 16.61
N ASP A 105 -12.95 -28.68 17.31
CA ASP A 105 -11.56 -28.42 17.69
C ASP A 105 -10.57 -28.37 16.51
N ARG A 106 -11.09 -28.49 15.27
CA ARG A 106 -10.32 -28.49 14.01
C ARG A 106 -10.74 -27.40 13.04
N ILE A 107 -11.72 -26.60 13.43
CA ILE A 107 -12.27 -25.48 12.68
C ILE A 107 -11.77 -24.20 13.36
N ILE A 108 -11.28 -23.26 12.56
CA ILE A 108 -10.82 -21.95 13.01
C ILE A 108 -11.84 -20.94 12.50
N TYR A 109 -12.29 -19.99 13.32
CA TYR A 109 -13.17 -18.92 12.88
C TYR A 109 -13.02 -17.66 13.72
N SER A 110 -13.14 -16.49 13.12
CA SER A 110 -13.13 -15.18 13.78
C SER A 110 -14.00 -14.18 13.02
N ALA A 111 -14.45 -13.12 13.69
CA ALA A 111 -15.10 -11.96 13.08
C ALA A 111 -14.17 -10.75 13.21
N ASN A 112 -13.81 -10.14 12.08
CA ASN A 112 -12.76 -9.13 11.97
C ASN A 112 -13.34 -7.87 11.32
N ASP A 113 -12.95 -6.68 11.76
CA ASP A 113 -13.44 -5.41 11.17
C ASP A 113 -12.85 -5.16 9.77
N ILE A 114 -13.60 -4.48 8.89
CA ILE A 114 -13.16 -4.02 7.56
C ILE A 114 -13.72 -2.62 7.25
N ILE A 115 -12.96 -1.77 6.57
CA ILE A 115 -13.34 -0.37 6.30
C ILE A 115 -13.95 -0.26 4.88
N SER A 116 -15.10 -0.90 4.67
CA SER A 116 -15.85 -0.85 3.40
C SER A 116 -17.17 -0.08 3.57
N PRO A 117 -17.67 0.60 2.52
CA PRO A 117 -19.06 1.10 2.52
C PRO A 117 -20.10 -0.03 2.46
N ASP A 118 -19.71 -1.25 2.05
CA ASP A 118 -20.61 -2.37 1.80
C ASP A 118 -20.53 -3.47 2.89
N ALA A 119 -19.61 -3.36 3.84
CA ALA A 119 -19.48 -4.26 5.00
C ALA A 119 -18.62 -3.60 6.10
N ASN A 120 -19.01 -3.75 7.37
CA ASN A 120 -18.19 -3.30 8.50
C ASN A 120 -17.33 -4.42 9.12
N LYS A 121 -17.64 -5.70 8.83
CA LYS A 121 -16.88 -6.88 9.25
C LYS A 121 -16.78 -7.95 8.17
N TYR A 122 -15.95 -8.96 8.45
CA TYR A 122 -16.05 -10.28 7.83
C TYR A 122 -15.78 -11.40 8.82
N ILE A 123 -16.46 -12.53 8.62
CA ILE A 123 -16.17 -13.78 9.30
C ILE A 123 -15.16 -14.55 8.46
N GLU A 124 -13.95 -14.76 8.98
CA GLU A 124 -12.99 -15.71 8.40
C GLU A 124 -13.23 -17.11 8.97
N ILE A 125 -13.20 -18.14 8.12
CA ILE A 125 -13.36 -19.55 8.49
C ILE A 125 -12.22 -20.35 7.85
N GLY A 126 -11.53 -21.16 8.62
CA GLY A 126 -10.48 -22.07 8.14
C GLY A 126 -10.44 -23.37 8.94
N PHE A 127 -9.36 -24.13 8.77
CA PHE A 127 -9.16 -25.42 9.44
C PHE A 127 -7.75 -25.54 10.01
N ASN A 128 -7.56 -26.36 11.04
CA ASN A 128 -6.22 -26.76 11.47
C ASN A 128 -5.76 -28.06 10.78
N THR A 129 -4.47 -28.41 10.92
CA THR A 129 -3.86 -29.56 10.23
C THR A 129 -4.50 -30.91 10.58
N ALA A 130 -5.24 -31.01 11.70
CA ALA A 130 -5.94 -32.23 12.09
C ALA A 130 -7.28 -32.43 11.35
N ALA A 131 -7.79 -31.44 10.61
CA ALA A 131 -8.94 -31.60 9.72
C ALA A 131 -8.62 -32.49 8.48
N GLY A 132 -7.34 -32.63 8.14
CA GLY A 132 -6.86 -33.53 7.09
C GLY A 132 -6.79 -32.90 5.70
N ILE A 133 -7.05 -33.70 4.68
CA ILE A 133 -6.76 -33.41 3.27
C ILE A 133 -8.04 -33.54 2.45
N LEU A 134 -8.28 -32.60 1.54
CA LEU A 134 -9.34 -32.61 0.54
C LEU A 134 -8.79 -33.21 -0.76
N ALA A 135 -9.24 -34.41 -1.11
CA ALA A 135 -8.80 -35.14 -2.28
C ALA A 135 -9.49 -34.63 -3.58
N PRO A 136 -8.90 -34.86 -4.77
CA PRO A 136 -9.56 -34.61 -6.05
C PRO A 136 -10.98 -35.18 -6.12
N ASP A 137 -11.90 -34.41 -6.71
CA ASP A 137 -13.33 -34.69 -6.84
C ASP A 137 -14.12 -34.88 -5.52
N THR A 138 -13.51 -34.61 -4.36
CA THR A 138 -14.21 -34.64 -3.05
C THR A 138 -14.54 -33.24 -2.54
N SER A 139 -15.48 -33.16 -1.59
CA SER A 139 -15.91 -31.90 -0.98
C SER A 139 -15.85 -31.91 0.55
N ALA A 140 -15.47 -30.77 1.11
CA ALA A 140 -15.66 -30.43 2.51
C ALA A 140 -16.85 -29.47 2.64
N GLY A 141 -17.51 -29.47 3.78
CA GLY A 141 -18.65 -28.60 4.05
C GLY A 141 -18.69 -28.16 5.51
N ILE A 142 -19.17 -26.95 5.74
CA ILE A 142 -19.37 -26.38 7.08
C ILE A 142 -20.62 -25.51 7.11
N ASN A 143 -21.42 -25.69 8.15
CA ASN A 143 -22.55 -24.86 8.50
C ASN A 143 -22.20 -24.12 9.79
N LEU A 144 -21.90 -22.82 9.67
CA LEU A 144 -21.62 -21.91 10.79
C LEU A 144 -22.90 -21.15 11.12
N ARG A 145 -23.25 -21.08 12.40
CA ARG A 145 -24.29 -20.18 12.91
C ARG A 145 -23.64 -19.01 13.65
N VAL A 146 -24.07 -17.82 13.28
CA VAL A 146 -23.75 -16.52 13.88
C VAL A 146 -25.01 -16.01 14.56
N TRP A 147 -24.94 -15.42 15.75
CA TRP A 147 -26.11 -14.85 16.44
C TRP A 147 -25.70 -13.67 17.34
N ASP A 148 -26.64 -12.80 17.71
CA ASP A 148 -26.41 -11.85 18.81
C ASP A 148 -26.27 -12.64 20.13
N GLY A 149 -25.09 -12.58 20.75
CA GLY A 149 -24.78 -13.29 21.99
C GLY A 149 -25.79 -13.05 23.12
N ASP A 150 -26.40 -11.86 23.16
CA ASP A 150 -27.39 -11.46 24.16
C ASP A 150 -28.86 -11.48 23.64
N TYR A 151 -29.09 -11.80 22.36
CA TYR A 151 -30.41 -11.93 21.70
C TYR A 151 -31.33 -10.69 21.78
N ASN A 152 -30.78 -9.47 21.71
CA ASN A 152 -31.51 -8.20 21.76
C ASN A 152 -31.61 -7.48 20.41
N GLN A 153 -30.58 -7.63 19.56
CA GLN A 153 -30.45 -7.01 18.25
C GLN A 153 -30.53 -8.09 17.16
N LYS A 154 -31.16 -7.73 16.04
CA LYS A 154 -31.19 -8.56 14.82
C LYS A 154 -30.11 -8.07 13.85
N PHE A 155 -29.54 -9.00 13.10
CA PHE A 155 -28.84 -8.66 11.85
C PHE A 155 -29.88 -8.26 10.80
N ASP A 156 -29.54 -7.28 9.98
CA ASP A 156 -30.07 -7.07 8.66
C ASP A 156 -29.19 -7.89 7.71
N GLN A 157 -29.81 -8.69 6.86
CA GLN A 157 -29.10 -9.45 5.84
C GLN A 157 -29.10 -8.70 4.50
N THR A 158 -29.64 -7.49 4.41
CA THR A 158 -29.75 -6.74 3.13
C THR A 158 -28.59 -5.77 2.88
N ASN A 159 -27.89 -5.34 3.94
CA ASN A 159 -26.60 -4.62 3.90
C ASN A 159 -25.38 -5.57 3.95
N ASP A 160 -25.56 -6.82 4.37
CA ASP A 160 -24.54 -7.88 4.28
C ASP A 160 -24.03 -8.06 2.84
N TYR A 161 -22.80 -7.61 2.54
CA TYR A 161 -22.16 -7.84 1.24
C TYR A 161 -22.28 -9.31 0.79
N SER A 162 -21.97 -10.26 1.67
CA SER A 162 -21.95 -11.70 1.36
C SER A 162 -23.30 -12.41 1.45
N PHE A 163 -24.41 -11.76 1.80
CA PHE A 163 -25.69 -12.45 2.00
C PHE A 163 -26.25 -13.06 0.70
N CYS A 164 -26.47 -14.38 0.71
CA CYS A 164 -27.07 -15.09 -0.41
C CYS A 164 -28.57 -15.31 -0.21
N ALA A 165 -29.36 -14.28 -0.48
CA ALA A 165 -30.82 -14.38 -0.58
C ALA A 165 -31.28 -15.44 -1.61
N LYS A 166 -30.50 -15.64 -2.67
CA LYS A 166 -30.87 -16.43 -3.87
C LYS A 166 -30.75 -17.96 -3.62
N ASN A 167 -29.56 -18.47 -3.34
CA ASN A 167 -29.28 -19.92 -3.33
C ASN A 167 -30.08 -20.67 -2.25
N THR A 168 -30.83 -21.71 -2.59
CA THR A 168 -31.65 -22.50 -1.64
C THR A 168 -30.99 -23.80 -1.16
N THR A 169 -29.80 -24.07 -1.69
CA THR A 169 -28.87 -25.15 -1.37
C THR A 169 -27.49 -24.73 -1.87
N TYR A 170 -26.44 -25.51 -1.65
CA TYR A 170 -25.10 -25.21 -2.16
C TYR A 170 -25.11 -25.01 -3.69
N ALA A 171 -24.81 -23.79 -4.12
CA ALA A 171 -24.57 -23.36 -5.49
C ALA A 171 -23.51 -22.22 -5.47
N PRO A 172 -22.91 -21.82 -6.60
CA PRO A 172 -21.89 -20.76 -6.61
C PRO A 172 -22.36 -19.45 -5.95
N TRP A 173 -21.45 -18.79 -5.23
CA TRP A 173 -21.63 -17.43 -4.73
C TRP A 173 -20.27 -16.75 -4.72
N ASP A 174 -20.10 -15.80 -5.61
CA ASP A 174 -18.90 -14.98 -5.82
C ASP A 174 -18.58 -14.11 -4.59
N LYS A 175 -19.59 -13.66 -3.85
CA LYS A 175 -19.37 -12.88 -2.62
C LYS A 175 -18.94 -13.71 -1.40
N ILE A 176 -18.57 -15.00 -1.55
CA ILE A 176 -17.68 -15.67 -0.58
C ILE A 176 -16.28 -15.71 -1.17
N ALA A 177 -15.33 -14.96 -0.58
CA ALA A 177 -13.94 -15.10 -0.96
C ALA A 177 -13.35 -16.41 -0.37
N LEU A 178 -12.74 -17.22 -1.24
CA LEU A 178 -12.07 -18.49 -0.95
C LEU A 178 -10.58 -18.32 -1.20
N TYR A 179 -9.76 -18.66 -0.20
CA TYR A 179 -8.30 -18.54 -0.26
C TYR A 179 -7.66 -19.92 -0.18
N VAL A 180 -6.53 -20.09 -0.87
CA VAL A 180 -5.60 -21.19 -0.64
C VAL A 180 -4.20 -20.61 -0.48
N ASP A 181 -3.52 -20.95 0.62
CA ASP A 181 -2.22 -20.37 0.99
C ASP A 181 -2.24 -18.83 0.98
N ASP A 182 -3.26 -18.27 1.63
CA ASP A 182 -3.56 -16.83 1.77
C ASP A 182 -3.74 -16.04 0.46
N THR A 183 -3.67 -16.69 -0.71
CA THR A 183 -4.03 -16.11 -2.01
C THR A 183 -5.53 -16.33 -2.27
N CYS A 184 -6.28 -15.29 -2.66
CA CYS A 184 -7.67 -15.47 -3.09
C CYS A 184 -7.71 -16.23 -4.43
N VAL A 185 -8.49 -17.31 -4.51
CA VAL A 185 -8.59 -18.19 -5.69
C VAL A 185 -10.01 -18.30 -6.24
N SER A 186 -11.02 -17.81 -5.52
CA SER A 186 -12.40 -17.70 -6.00
C SER A 186 -13.16 -16.68 -5.17
N GLY A 187 -14.01 -15.88 -5.81
CA GLY A 187 -14.83 -14.87 -5.15
C GLY A 187 -14.16 -13.49 -5.02
N ILE A 188 -14.95 -12.52 -4.58
CA ILE A 188 -14.68 -11.08 -4.64
C ILE A 188 -14.70 -10.49 -3.22
N GLU A 189 -13.75 -9.61 -2.90
CA GLU A 189 -13.73 -8.83 -1.65
C GLU A 189 -14.49 -7.49 -1.82
N PRO A 190 -15.12 -6.94 -0.77
CA PRO A 190 -15.75 -5.63 -0.82
C PRO A 190 -14.72 -4.50 -0.86
N VAL A 191 -15.09 -3.35 -1.45
CA VAL A 191 -14.16 -2.23 -1.70
C VAL A 191 -13.72 -1.57 -0.38
N VAL A 192 -12.41 -1.37 -0.19
CA VAL A 192 -11.87 -0.69 1.00
C VAL A 192 -11.77 0.82 0.76
N SER A 193 -12.13 1.62 1.77
CA SER A 193 -12.26 3.08 1.68
C SER A 193 -11.30 3.82 2.62
N VAL A 194 -10.83 5.00 2.21
CA VAL A 194 -9.82 5.81 2.91
C VAL A 194 -10.34 7.23 3.21
N PRO A 195 -10.33 7.71 4.47
CA PRO A 195 -10.98 8.97 4.85
C PRO A 195 -10.14 10.23 4.58
N SER A 196 -10.82 11.35 4.31
CA SER A 196 -10.25 12.69 4.14
C SER A 196 -10.69 13.65 5.25
N VAL A 197 -9.81 14.55 5.69
CA VAL A 197 -9.97 15.42 6.89
C VAL A 197 -9.80 16.89 6.45
N THR A 198 -10.69 17.84 6.80
CA THR A 198 -10.59 18.64 8.04
C THR A 198 -11.67 19.74 8.14
N ASN A 199 -11.82 20.28 9.37
CA ASN A 199 -12.39 21.59 9.76
C ASN A 199 -13.89 21.70 10.12
N THR A 200 -14.21 21.34 11.37
CA THR A 200 -15.34 21.88 12.14
C THR A 200 -14.86 22.98 13.11
N PRO A 201 -15.72 23.94 13.50
CA PRO A 201 -15.91 24.19 14.94
C PRO A 201 -17.38 24.40 15.37
N PRO A 202 -17.73 24.25 16.68
CA PRO A 202 -19.06 23.83 17.13
C PRO A 202 -19.74 24.83 18.13
N PRO A 203 -20.41 24.43 19.24
CA PRO A 203 -21.86 24.11 19.28
C PRO A 203 -22.68 24.92 20.32
N THR A 204 -24.00 24.66 20.43
CA THR A 204 -24.86 25.01 21.60
C THR A 204 -25.63 23.76 22.09
N VAL A 205 -26.03 23.69 23.38
CA VAL A 205 -26.14 22.41 24.15
C VAL A 205 -27.38 22.27 25.05
N LYS A 206 -27.66 21.02 25.51
CA LYS A 206 -28.33 20.59 26.79
C LYS A 206 -29.88 20.57 26.87
N PRO A 207 -30.52 19.88 27.87
CA PRO A 207 -29.98 19.00 28.94
C PRO A 207 -30.72 17.66 29.28
N THR A 208 -29.91 16.60 29.51
CA THR A 208 -29.85 15.63 30.66
C THR A 208 -31.02 15.38 31.65
N THR A 209 -31.34 14.09 31.96
CA THR A 209 -31.36 13.39 33.32
C THR A 209 -31.91 11.93 33.20
N ILE A 210 -31.24 10.82 33.57
CA ILE A 210 -30.77 10.21 34.87
C ILE A 210 -31.82 9.35 35.64
N GLN A 211 -31.50 8.06 35.94
CA GLN A 211 -31.75 7.20 37.15
C GLN A 211 -31.94 5.68 36.82
N THR A 212 -31.70 4.65 37.67
CA THR A 212 -30.52 4.19 38.48
C THR A 212 -30.73 2.71 38.98
N PRO A 213 -29.67 1.90 39.32
CA PRO A 213 -29.71 0.46 39.75
C PRO A 213 -29.86 0.27 41.30
N PRO A 214 -30.15 -0.93 41.90
CA PRO A 214 -29.33 -2.18 41.99
C PRO A 214 -30.21 -3.50 42.04
N PRO A 215 -29.89 -4.72 42.61
CA PRO A 215 -28.71 -5.24 43.37
C PRO A 215 -28.23 -6.73 43.15
N MET A 216 -27.26 -7.12 44.01
CA MET A 216 -26.62 -8.42 44.40
C MET A 216 -27.55 -9.49 45.09
N PRO A 217 -27.10 -10.70 45.62
CA PRO A 217 -25.74 -11.27 45.84
C PRO A 217 -25.47 -12.81 45.62
N SER A 218 -24.19 -13.17 45.85
CA SER A 218 -23.47 -14.48 45.91
C SER A 218 -23.87 -15.54 46.98
N ALA A 219 -23.44 -16.81 46.80
CA ALA A 219 -23.19 -17.84 47.84
C ALA A 219 -22.18 -18.94 47.36
N THR A 220 -21.64 -19.79 48.26
CA THR A 220 -20.43 -20.65 48.01
C THR A 220 -20.46 -22.00 48.76
N GLU A 221 -19.89 -23.09 48.16
CA GLU A 221 -19.26 -24.37 48.69
C GLU A 221 -19.77 -25.09 49.99
N PRO A 222 -19.46 -26.42 50.30
CA PRO A 222 -18.20 -27.15 49.98
C PRO A 222 -18.16 -28.72 49.85
N ALA A 223 -16.97 -29.21 49.47
CA ALA A 223 -16.20 -30.39 49.98
C ALA A 223 -16.56 -31.89 49.68
N THR A 224 -15.82 -32.44 48.67
CA THR A 224 -14.82 -33.58 48.71
C THR A 224 -15.12 -34.97 49.33
N PRO A 225 -14.32 -36.04 49.03
CA PRO A 225 -13.08 -36.18 48.22
C PRO A 225 -13.27 -37.06 46.94
N THR A 226 -12.33 -37.73 46.24
CA THR A 226 -10.97 -38.31 46.48
C THR A 226 -10.26 -38.57 45.10
N PRO A 227 -8.90 -38.67 44.99
CA PRO A 227 -8.14 -38.84 43.73
C PRO A 227 -7.83 -40.34 43.41
N THR A 228 -7.04 -40.78 42.40
CA THR A 228 -5.98 -40.18 41.54
C THR A 228 -5.85 -40.95 40.20
N PRO A 229 -5.24 -40.39 39.12
CA PRO A 229 -3.84 -40.72 38.80
C PRO A 229 -2.97 -39.49 38.41
N VAL A 230 -1.67 -39.72 38.12
CA VAL A 230 -0.60 -38.70 38.13
C VAL A 230 -0.40 -37.97 36.79
N SER A 231 -0.08 -36.67 36.85
CA SER A 231 0.18 -35.79 35.70
C SER A 231 1.67 -35.52 35.45
N SER A 232 1.99 -34.97 34.26
CA SER A 232 3.23 -34.24 33.98
C SER A 232 3.38 -33.00 34.90
N PRO A 233 4.58 -32.35 34.92
CA PRO A 233 4.73 -31.05 35.55
C PRO A 233 3.73 -30.06 34.96
N GLY A 234 2.82 -29.54 35.77
CA GLY A 234 1.82 -28.58 35.33
C GLY A 234 2.47 -27.28 34.90
N VAL A 235 2.22 -26.85 33.66
CA VAL A 235 2.28 -25.43 33.33
C VAL A 235 1.23 -24.74 34.22
N SER A 236 1.59 -23.63 34.86
CA SER A 236 0.60 -22.82 35.57
C SER A 236 -0.28 -22.13 34.53
N PRO A 237 -1.61 -22.01 34.72
CA PRO A 237 -2.39 -21.05 33.97
C PRO A 237 -1.73 -19.66 34.08
N ARG A 238 -1.77 -18.90 32.99
CA ARG A 238 -1.48 -17.47 33.06
C ARG A 238 -2.59 -16.78 33.87
N PRO A 239 -2.29 -15.74 34.67
CA PRO A 239 -3.32 -14.84 35.16
C PRO A 239 -3.83 -13.99 33.99
N LYS A 240 -5.04 -14.27 33.49
CA LYS A 240 -5.73 -13.44 32.48
C LYS A 240 -5.81 -11.99 32.97
N VAL A 241 -5.27 -11.04 32.21
CA VAL A 241 -5.21 -9.62 32.62
C VAL A 241 -6.44 -8.90 32.09
N THR A 242 -7.27 -8.36 32.98
CA THR A 242 -8.42 -7.54 32.58
C THR A 242 -7.92 -6.19 32.02
N MET A 243 -8.27 -5.87 30.77
CA MET A 243 -7.89 -4.60 30.15
C MET A 243 -8.39 -3.39 30.96
N PRO A 244 -7.56 -2.34 31.18
CA PRO A 244 -7.96 -1.16 31.96
C PRO A 244 -9.10 -0.35 31.30
N PRO A 245 -9.97 0.32 32.07
CA PRO A 245 -11.00 1.20 31.51
C PRO A 245 -10.47 2.48 30.83
N GLU A 246 -9.22 2.88 31.13
CA GLU A 246 -8.53 4.07 30.58
C GLU A 246 -7.37 3.68 29.63
N GLN A 247 -7.49 2.50 29.04
CA GLN A 247 -6.64 1.90 28.02
C GLN A 247 -6.80 2.62 26.67
N LEU A 248 -5.69 2.92 25.99
CA LEU A 248 -5.67 3.54 24.65
C LEU A 248 -5.77 2.51 23.51
N LEU A 249 -5.27 1.28 23.71
CA LEU A 249 -5.25 0.22 22.69
C LEU A 249 -6.41 -0.77 22.86
N LYS A 250 -7.22 -0.95 21.83
CA LYS A 250 -8.33 -1.90 21.82
C LYS A 250 -7.80 -3.33 21.68
N ASN A 251 -8.50 -4.32 22.25
CA ASN A 251 -8.19 -5.75 22.07
C ASN A 251 -6.72 -6.12 22.38
N GLY A 252 -6.17 -5.62 23.51
CA GLY A 252 -4.77 -5.87 23.90
C GLY A 252 -4.50 -7.31 24.37
N ASP A 253 -5.56 -8.01 24.77
CA ASP A 253 -5.67 -9.42 25.18
C ASP A 253 -6.01 -10.38 24.02
N PHE A 254 -6.20 -9.86 22.80
CA PHE A 254 -6.54 -10.65 21.60
C PHE A 254 -7.82 -11.52 21.73
N GLU A 255 -8.70 -11.23 22.69
CA GLU A 255 -9.96 -11.96 22.89
C GLU A 255 -10.96 -11.72 21.74
N ASP A 256 -10.94 -10.52 21.14
CA ASP A 256 -11.64 -10.20 19.88
C ASP A 256 -10.84 -10.70 18.64
N GLY A 257 -9.88 -11.63 18.81
CA GLY A 257 -9.02 -12.13 17.73
C GLY A 257 -8.05 -11.06 17.22
N MET A 258 -7.94 -10.90 15.90
CA MET A 258 -7.08 -9.90 15.26
C MET A 258 -7.73 -8.51 15.11
N LYS A 259 -8.93 -8.30 15.63
CA LYS A 259 -9.65 -7.02 15.54
C LYS A 259 -8.81 -5.87 16.10
N TYR A 260 -8.81 -4.73 15.38
CA TYR A 260 -7.95 -3.56 15.59
C TYR A 260 -6.43 -3.77 15.42
N TRP A 261 -5.95 -4.99 15.16
CA TRP A 261 -4.53 -5.29 14.95
C TRP A 261 -4.24 -5.59 13.47
N ASN A 262 -3.40 -4.76 12.86
CA ASN A 262 -2.91 -4.96 11.50
C ASN A 262 -1.57 -5.71 11.52
N TYR A 263 -1.53 -6.88 10.91
CA TYR A 263 -0.29 -7.63 10.67
C TYR A 263 0.31 -7.28 9.31
N SER A 264 1.63 -7.28 9.19
CA SER A 264 2.35 -7.14 7.94
C SER A 264 3.61 -8.01 7.92
N SER A 265 3.84 -8.73 6.81
CA SER A 265 5.11 -9.38 6.49
C SER A 265 5.58 -8.87 5.13
N ASN A 266 6.67 -8.10 5.11
CA ASN A 266 7.17 -7.46 3.91
C ASN A 266 7.99 -8.46 3.07
N ASN A 267 7.29 -9.22 2.22
CA ASN A 267 7.85 -10.16 1.23
C ASN A 267 8.92 -9.50 0.31
N THR A 268 8.74 -8.23 -0.04
CA THR A 268 9.68 -7.36 -0.76
C THR A 268 11.02 -7.17 -0.03
N SER A 269 11.05 -7.33 1.30
CA SER A 269 12.25 -7.40 2.14
C SER A 269 12.68 -8.83 2.47
N GLY A 270 12.11 -9.83 1.79
CA GLY A 270 12.44 -11.25 1.93
C GLY A 270 11.97 -11.91 3.23
N ALA A 271 10.98 -11.31 3.92
CA ALA A 271 10.36 -11.93 5.07
C ALA A 271 9.26 -12.91 4.65
N GLU A 272 9.25 -14.07 5.30
CA GLU A 272 8.22 -15.08 5.22
C GLU A 272 7.77 -15.36 6.65
N ALA A 273 6.58 -14.86 6.98
CA ALA A 273 5.96 -15.03 8.28
C ALA A 273 4.44 -14.87 8.16
N SER A 274 3.71 -15.51 9.07
CA SER A 274 2.26 -15.34 9.24
C SER A 274 1.93 -15.02 10.69
N ASN A 275 0.79 -14.38 10.93
CA ASN A 275 0.27 -14.14 12.26
C ASN A 275 -1.14 -14.71 12.39
N ILE A 276 -1.40 -15.36 13.52
CA ILE A 276 -2.70 -15.89 13.92
C ILE A 276 -2.92 -15.61 15.42
N VAL A 277 -4.17 -15.42 15.82
CA VAL A 277 -4.54 -15.51 17.24
C VAL A 277 -5.00 -16.93 17.54
N VAL A 278 -4.53 -17.49 18.65
CA VAL A 278 -4.93 -18.83 19.12
C VAL A 278 -5.11 -18.84 20.64
N SER A 279 -5.97 -19.72 21.13
CA SER A 279 -6.08 -20.02 22.55
C SER A 279 -4.88 -20.82 23.06
N ASP A 280 -4.38 -20.45 24.22
CA ASP A 280 -3.41 -21.24 24.99
C ASP A 280 -4.07 -22.51 25.61
N PRO A 281 -3.30 -23.41 26.26
CA PRO A 281 -3.83 -24.64 26.88
C PRO A 281 -4.84 -24.44 28.03
N PHE A 282 -5.10 -23.20 28.44
CA PHE A 282 -6.02 -22.82 29.52
C PHE A 282 -7.20 -21.97 29.03
N GLY A 283 -7.19 -21.52 27.77
CA GLY A 283 -8.23 -20.70 27.16
C GLY A 283 -7.98 -19.19 27.20
N ASP A 284 -6.74 -18.76 27.40
CA ASP A 284 -6.32 -17.36 27.18
C ASP A 284 -5.99 -17.17 25.69
N MET A 285 -6.50 -16.13 25.03
CA MET A 285 -6.11 -15.83 23.65
C MET A 285 -4.74 -15.14 23.61
N TRP A 286 -3.98 -15.35 22.53
CA TRP A 286 -2.74 -14.61 22.28
C TRP A 286 -2.42 -14.51 20.79
N SER A 287 -1.67 -13.48 20.38
CA SER A 287 -1.15 -13.36 19.02
C SER A 287 0.13 -14.18 18.86
N VAL A 288 0.22 -14.96 17.77
CA VAL A 288 1.37 -15.80 17.43
C VAL A 288 1.86 -15.48 16.03
N THR A 289 3.06 -14.94 15.94
CA THR A 289 3.77 -14.75 14.67
C THR A 289 4.69 -15.94 14.42
N ASP A 290 4.43 -16.72 13.37
CA ASP A 290 5.27 -17.83 12.91
C ASP A 290 6.21 -17.32 11.81
N ILE A 291 7.52 -17.55 11.94
CA ILE A 291 8.55 -16.90 11.11
C ILE A 291 9.52 -17.96 10.57
N SER A 292 9.54 -18.15 9.26
CA SER A 292 10.57 -18.95 8.55
C SER A 292 11.76 -18.07 8.12
N ARG A 293 11.49 -16.87 7.57
CA ARG A 293 12.51 -15.89 7.17
C ARG A 293 12.27 -14.54 7.82
N VAL A 294 13.31 -13.97 8.43
CA VAL A 294 13.23 -12.70 9.18
C VAL A 294 13.30 -11.45 8.28
N GLY A 295 13.45 -11.61 6.97
CA GLY A 295 13.70 -10.53 6.02
C GLY A 295 15.11 -9.94 6.11
N SER A 296 15.30 -8.76 5.53
CA SER A 296 16.55 -7.98 5.59
C SER A 296 16.62 -7.01 6.78
N ASP A 297 15.47 -6.54 7.29
CA ASP A 297 15.38 -5.40 8.20
C ASP A 297 14.59 -5.75 9.48
N TYR A 298 14.82 -5.05 10.60
CA TYR A 298 14.11 -5.34 11.86
C TYR A 298 12.59 -5.13 11.76
N TRP A 299 12.17 -4.25 10.87
CA TRP A 299 10.78 -3.91 10.57
C TRP A 299 10.17 -4.75 9.43
N SER A 300 10.90 -5.73 8.87
CA SER A 300 10.39 -6.62 7.81
C SER A 300 9.14 -7.42 8.20
N ILE A 301 8.84 -7.57 9.48
CA ILE A 301 7.64 -8.23 10.02
C ILE A 301 7.09 -7.33 11.12
N GLN A 302 5.81 -6.97 11.08
CA GLN A 302 5.18 -6.04 12.03
C GLN A 302 3.78 -6.48 12.49
N LEU A 303 3.49 -6.24 13.77
CA LEU A 303 2.13 -6.26 14.34
C LEU A 303 1.81 -4.85 14.87
N MET A 304 0.71 -4.26 14.41
CA MET A 304 0.46 -2.82 14.51
C MET A 304 -0.96 -2.51 14.99
N GLN A 305 -1.13 -1.43 15.76
CA GLN A 305 -2.44 -0.83 16.01
C GLN A 305 -2.33 0.69 15.87
N GLY A 306 -3.27 1.29 15.15
CA GLY A 306 -3.27 2.70 14.77
C GLY A 306 -4.37 3.53 15.41
N ASP A 307 -4.49 4.77 14.92
CA ASP A 307 -5.63 5.68 15.14
C ASP A 307 -6.05 5.90 16.60
N PHE A 308 -5.06 6.01 17.49
CA PHE A 308 -5.24 6.56 18.84
C PHE A 308 -4.64 7.96 18.98
N GLU A 309 -5.05 8.69 20.01
CA GLU A 309 -4.54 10.02 20.36
C GLU A 309 -3.62 9.95 21.59
N LEU A 310 -2.49 10.65 21.52
CA LEU A 310 -1.64 10.92 22.68
C LEU A 310 -1.84 12.38 23.10
N ASP A 311 -2.44 12.59 24.26
CA ASP A 311 -2.50 13.90 24.91
C ASP A 311 -1.09 14.45 25.11
N GLY A 312 -0.85 15.66 24.60
CA GLY A 312 0.43 16.34 24.77
C GLY A 312 0.88 16.47 26.23
N TYR A 313 2.19 16.47 26.43
CA TYR A 313 2.83 16.65 27.74
C TYR A 313 2.25 15.73 28.83
N SER A 314 2.04 14.45 28.49
CA SER A 314 1.44 13.45 29.38
C SER A 314 2.32 12.21 29.52
N LYS A 315 2.29 11.59 30.71
CA LYS A 315 3.05 10.38 31.01
C LYS A 315 2.19 9.15 30.77
N TYR A 316 2.76 8.20 30.05
CA TYR A 316 2.13 6.95 29.64
C TYR A 316 2.90 5.76 30.19
N LYS A 317 2.20 4.64 30.37
CA LYS A 317 2.79 3.34 30.67
C LYS A 317 2.32 2.34 29.63
N ILE A 318 3.27 1.63 29.04
CA ILE A 318 3.02 0.48 28.18
C ILE A 318 3.43 -0.80 28.92
N THR A 319 2.57 -1.81 28.90
CA THR A 319 2.96 -3.19 29.27
C THR A 319 2.54 -4.17 28.20
N PHE A 320 3.28 -5.26 28.06
CA PHE A 320 2.90 -6.38 27.19
C PHE A 320 3.57 -7.66 27.69
N ASP A 321 2.91 -8.79 27.48
CA ASP A 321 3.52 -10.11 27.63
C ASP A 321 4.17 -10.55 26.32
N ALA A 322 5.37 -11.12 26.38
CA ALA A 322 6.04 -11.65 25.19
C ALA A 322 6.88 -12.92 25.45
N SER A 323 7.03 -13.76 24.42
CA SER A 323 8.01 -14.86 24.37
C SER A 323 8.40 -15.23 22.93
N SER A 324 9.52 -15.93 22.75
CA SER A 324 9.92 -16.51 21.47
C SER A 324 10.52 -17.90 21.64
N THR A 325 10.17 -18.85 20.75
CA THR A 325 10.71 -20.22 20.79
C THR A 325 12.21 -20.29 20.55
N VAL A 326 12.77 -19.28 19.85
CA VAL A 326 14.22 -19.02 19.74
C VAL A 326 14.50 -17.69 20.44
N PRO A 327 15.37 -17.61 21.47
CA PRO A 327 15.68 -16.36 22.14
C PRO A 327 16.29 -15.32 21.19
N ARG A 328 15.67 -14.13 21.14
CA ARG A 328 15.94 -13.08 20.15
C ARG A 328 15.49 -11.72 20.67
N ASP A 329 15.76 -10.66 19.91
CA ASP A 329 15.17 -9.36 20.18
C ASP A 329 13.92 -9.11 19.33
N ILE A 330 13.01 -8.30 19.88
CA ILE A 330 11.92 -7.61 19.20
C ILE A 330 12.02 -6.12 19.52
N ARG A 331 11.42 -5.26 18.69
CA ARG A 331 11.43 -3.80 18.91
C ARG A 331 10.03 -3.25 18.77
N PHE A 332 9.47 -2.69 19.83
CA PHE A 332 8.23 -1.93 19.71
C PHE A 332 8.55 -0.45 19.50
N VAL A 333 7.69 0.26 18.76
CA VAL A 333 7.75 1.71 18.57
C VAL A 333 6.33 2.28 18.59
N ILE A 334 6.16 3.40 19.28
CA ILE A 334 4.98 4.25 19.21
C ILE A 334 5.40 5.44 18.33
N ARG A 335 4.68 5.70 17.24
CA ARG A 335 5.04 6.66 16.18
C ARG A 335 3.81 7.33 15.57
N ASN A 336 4.03 8.36 14.75
CA ASN A 336 2.99 8.85 13.84
C ASN A 336 2.70 7.81 12.73
N GLN A 337 1.42 7.62 12.41
CA GLN A 337 0.96 6.64 11.41
C GLN A 337 1.33 7.00 9.96
N LYS A 338 1.48 8.30 9.63
CA LYS A 338 1.68 8.78 8.25
C LYS A 338 3.12 9.15 7.92
N ASN A 339 3.80 9.86 8.82
CA ASN A 339 5.19 10.32 8.61
C ASN A 339 6.24 9.56 9.44
N TYR A 340 5.82 8.48 10.12
CA TYR A 340 6.68 7.53 10.84
C TYR A 340 7.52 8.13 11.99
N THR A 341 7.31 9.41 12.35
CA THR A 341 8.00 10.09 13.46
C THR A 341 7.85 9.31 14.76
N GLY A 342 8.96 8.85 15.35
CA GLY A 342 8.97 8.15 16.62
C GLY A 342 8.60 9.06 17.79
N TYR A 343 7.76 8.53 18.69
CA TYR A 343 7.36 9.16 19.95
C TYR A 343 7.90 8.41 21.17
N PHE A 344 7.96 7.08 21.09
CA PHE A 344 8.60 6.19 22.05
C PHE A 344 8.98 4.87 21.38
N ALA A 345 9.87 4.08 21.97
CA ALA A 345 10.28 2.77 21.48
C ALA A 345 10.92 1.95 22.61
N SER A 346 11.18 0.67 22.36
CA SER A 346 12.27 -0.05 23.01
C SER A 346 12.61 -1.33 22.25
N THR A 347 13.87 -1.75 22.32
CA THR A 347 14.30 -3.08 21.86
C THR A 347 14.35 -4.02 23.06
N GLN A 348 13.49 -5.04 23.07
CA GLN A 348 13.38 -5.98 24.17
C GLN A 348 13.80 -7.40 23.75
N LYS A 349 14.72 -7.96 24.54
CA LYS A 349 15.12 -9.36 24.45
C LYS A 349 14.07 -10.29 25.06
N ILE A 350 13.59 -11.22 24.26
CA ILE A 350 12.59 -12.23 24.64
C ILE A 350 13.19 -13.64 24.56
N ASP A 351 12.70 -14.55 25.39
CA ASP A 351 13.11 -15.96 25.39
C ASP A 351 11.90 -16.90 25.45
N SER A 352 12.14 -18.20 25.61
CA SER A 352 11.12 -19.24 25.56
C SER A 352 10.12 -19.24 26.73
N LYS A 353 10.24 -18.29 27.67
CA LYS A 353 9.26 -18.07 28.74
C LYS A 353 8.50 -16.78 28.51
N MET A 354 7.17 -16.85 28.59
CA MET A 354 6.31 -15.67 28.66
C MET A 354 6.65 -14.82 29.89
N LYS A 355 6.77 -13.51 29.68
CA LYS A 355 7.02 -12.53 30.74
C LYS A 355 6.33 -11.22 30.39
N THR A 356 5.85 -10.53 31.42
CA THR A 356 5.37 -9.16 31.31
C THR A 356 6.56 -8.20 31.28
N TYR A 357 6.56 -7.34 30.27
CA TYR A 357 7.46 -6.20 30.12
C TYR A 357 6.67 -4.92 30.39
N SER A 358 7.32 -3.91 30.98
CA SER A 358 6.66 -2.67 31.42
C SER A 358 7.61 -1.50 31.26
N TYR A 359 7.14 -0.45 30.59
CA TYR A 359 7.89 0.78 30.35
C TYR A 359 7.00 1.98 30.62
N GLU A 360 7.58 3.03 31.18
CA GLU A 360 6.91 4.32 31.32
C GLU A 360 7.65 5.34 30.46
N PHE A 361 6.90 6.14 29.70
CA PHE A 361 7.46 7.18 28.84
C PHE A 361 6.69 8.49 28.99
N LEU A 362 7.35 9.59 28.65
CA LEU A 362 6.73 10.91 28.63
C LEU A 362 6.46 11.28 27.18
N PHE A 363 5.19 11.32 26.77
CA PHE A 363 4.84 11.87 25.48
C PHE A 363 4.99 13.39 25.56
N ASN A 364 6.19 13.84 25.20
CA ASN A 364 6.63 15.21 25.39
C ASN A 364 6.70 15.91 24.03
N GLN A 365 5.52 16.12 23.45
CA GLN A 365 5.22 16.88 22.24
C GLN A 365 3.78 17.47 22.39
N PRO A 366 3.33 18.39 21.53
CA PRO A 366 1.90 18.69 21.35
C PRO A 366 1.09 17.43 21.03
N SER A 367 -0.21 17.41 21.32
CA SER A 367 -1.04 16.20 21.16
C SER A 367 -0.92 15.58 19.76
N ALA A 368 -0.54 14.31 19.70
CA ALA A 368 -0.47 13.57 18.46
C ALA A 368 -1.79 12.84 18.22
N GLN A 369 -2.52 13.28 17.19
CA GLN A 369 -3.54 12.45 16.56
C GLN A 369 -2.87 11.51 15.55
N GLU A 370 -3.53 10.40 15.21
CA GLU A 370 -3.00 9.39 14.28
C GLU A 370 -1.69 8.77 14.80
N ALA A 371 -1.63 8.46 16.10
CA ALA A 371 -0.55 7.68 16.70
C ALA A 371 -0.77 6.18 16.48
N GLN A 372 0.33 5.45 16.31
CA GLN A 372 0.38 4.02 16.00
C GLN A 372 1.43 3.32 16.88
N ILE A 373 1.09 2.18 17.45
CA ILE A 373 2.04 1.23 18.06
C ILE A 373 2.40 0.13 17.06
N VAL A 374 3.67 -0.27 17.04
CA VAL A 374 4.22 -1.23 16.08
C VAL A 374 5.26 -2.13 16.73
N PHE A 375 4.96 -3.42 16.84
CA PHE A 375 5.90 -4.46 17.25
C PHE A 375 6.62 -5.02 16.02
N SER A 376 7.90 -4.69 15.89
CA SER A 376 8.79 -5.11 14.79
C SER A 376 9.56 -6.38 15.16
N MET A 377 9.47 -7.39 14.29
CA MET A 377 9.83 -8.79 14.52
C MET A 377 10.71 -9.39 13.41
N GLY A 378 11.24 -8.56 12.51
CA GLY A 378 12.13 -8.95 11.40
C GLY A 378 13.56 -9.24 11.84
N SER A 379 14.54 -8.82 11.05
CA SER A 379 15.97 -9.13 11.21
C SER A 379 16.66 -8.32 12.32
N PHE A 380 17.37 -9.00 13.22
CA PHE A 380 18.24 -8.43 14.27
C PHE A 380 19.58 -9.19 14.26
N GLU A 381 20.66 -8.58 14.77
CA GLU A 381 22.02 -9.15 14.72
C GLU A 381 22.17 -10.57 15.32
N ASN A 382 21.26 -10.96 16.21
CA ASN A 382 21.29 -12.26 16.90
C ASN A 382 20.37 -13.34 16.31
N ILE A 383 19.60 -13.04 15.26
CA ILE A 383 18.67 -13.99 14.65
C ILE A 383 19.03 -14.27 13.18
N THR A 384 18.74 -15.49 12.74
CA THR A 384 19.02 -16.01 11.38
C THR A 384 17.79 -16.78 10.92
N ASP A 385 17.60 -16.92 9.61
CA ASP A 385 16.41 -17.56 9.02
C ASP A 385 16.30 -19.02 9.50
N LYS A 386 15.34 -19.25 10.39
CA LYS A 386 15.07 -20.47 11.15
C LYS A 386 13.63 -20.41 11.63
N ASP A 387 12.89 -21.50 11.50
CA ASP A 387 11.50 -21.59 11.94
C ASP A 387 11.37 -21.30 13.45
N HIS A 388 10.68 -20.22 13.81
CA HIS A 388 10.41 -19.86 15.20
C HIS A 388 9.11 -19.05 15.36
N LYS A 389 8.53 -19.10 16.56
CA LYS A 389 7.28 -18.42 16.91
C LYS A 389 7.52 -17.37 17.97
N ILE A 390 7.02 -16.16 17.73
CA ILE A 390 6.91 -15.08 18.71
C ILE A 390 5.46 -15.02 19.18
N HIS A 391 5.24 -14.89 20.48
CA HIS A 391 3.92 -14.71 21.09
C HIS A 391 3.85 -13.32 21.72
N LEU A 392 2.73 -12.61 21.52
CA LEU A 392 2.43 -11.30 22.07
C LEU A 392 1.01 -11.28 22.64
N ASP A 393 0.84 -10.64 23.81
CA ASP A 393 -0.40 -10.64 24.59
C ASP A 393 -0.42 -9.51 25.64
N ASN A 394 -1.56 -9.23 26.26
CA ASN A 394 -1.81 -8.26 27.34
C ASN A 394 -1.20 -6.87 27.07
N ILE A 395 -1.35 -6.39 25.82
CA ILE A 395 -0.76 -5.15 25.32
C ILE A 395 -1.57 -3.94 25.82
N ILE A 396 -1.14 -3.41 26.95
CA ILE A 396 -1.73 -2.26 27.65
C ILE A 396 -0.94 -1.01 27.34
N LEU A 397 -1.63 0.09 27.02
CA LEU A 397 -1.10 1.45 26.94
C LEU A 397 -2.07 2.36 27.69
N GLU A 398 -1.65 2.84 28.86
CA GLU A 398 -2.49 3.62 29.78
C GLU A 398 -1.86 4.98 30.08
N LYS A 399 -2.69 6.01 30.29
CA LYS A 399 -2.25 7.36 30.68
C LYS A 399 -2.12 7.43 32.21
N ILE A 400 -0.89 7.42 32.73
CA ILE A 400 -0.65 7.36 34.18
C ILE A 400 -0.61 8.72 34.87
N SER A 401 -0.33 9.81 34.15
CA SER A 401 -0.56 11.18 34.64
C SER A 401 -0.56 12.22 33.53
N SER A 402 -1.45 13.21 33.62
CA SER A 402 -1.16 14.55 33.06
C SER A 402 -0.19 15.25 34.00
N ILE A 403 0.79 15.97 33.45
CA ILE A 403 1.64 16.85 34.27
C ILE A 403 0.84 18.13 34.53
N THR A 404 0.32 18.33 35.74
CA THR A 404 -0.35 19.57 36.12
C THR A 404 0.69 20.68 36.34
N ASP A 405 1.04 21.35 35.24
CA ASP A 405 1.99 22.46 35.16
C ASP A 405 3.33 22.15 35.85
N PRO A 406 4.22 21.36 35.22
CA PRO A 406 5.63 21.42 35.60
C PRO A 406 6.12 22.84 35.32
N GLU A 407 7.13 23.32 36.04
CA GLU A 407 7.87 24.49 35.53
C GLU A 407 8.40 24.12 34.14
N VAL A 408 7.81 24.69 33.09
CA VAL A 408 8.29 24.53 31.72
C VAL A 408 9.78 24.88 31.74
N PRO A 409 10.69 23.99 31.31
CA PRO A 409 12.11 24.32 31.23
C PRO A 409 12.31 25.48 30.24
N THR A 410 12.31 26.70 30.78
CA THR A 410 12.47 27.95 30.02
C THR A 410 13.90 28.16 29.51
N GLU A 411 14.79 27.27 29.95
CA GLU A 411 16.18 27.09 29.53
C GLU A 411 16.30 25.58 29.14
N PRO A 412 16.97 25.23 28.03
CA PRO A 412 17.15 23.82 27.64
C PRO A 412 18.03 23.07 28.66
N PRO A 413 18.08 21.73 28.58
CA PRO A 413 18.98 20.92 29.40
C PRO A 413 20.41 21.48 29.43
N LYS A 414 21.01 21.54 30.61
CA LYS A 414 22.42 21.94 30.77
C LYS A 414 23.33 20.83 30.24
N PRO A 415 24.57 21.12 29.79
CA PRO A 415 25.46 20.13 29.17
C PRO A 415 25.74 18.86 30.00
N ASP A 416 25.50 18.91 31.31
CA ASP A 416 25.62 17.77 32.23
C ASP A 416 24.43 16.78 32.16
N GLU A 417 23.26 17.18 31.63
CA GLU A 417 22.00 16.42 31.66
C GLU A 417 21.92 15.22 30.69
N HIS A 418 23.04 14.87 30.04
CA HIS A 418 23.23 13.58 29.37
C HIS A 418 24.11 12.66 30.23
N PRO A 419 23.57 11.98 31.28
CA PRO A 419 24.35 11.10 32.14
C PRO A 419 24.65 9.74 31.50
N GLY A 420 23.92 9.35 30.45
CA GLY A 420 24.11 8.08 29.74
C GLY A 420 25.31 8.03 28.80
N ILE A 421 25.97 9.17 28.55
CA ILE A 421 27.16 9.24 27.66
C ILE A 421 28.41 8.87 28.45
N ILE A 422 28.98 7.71 28.13
CA ILE A 422 30.28 7.27 28.63
C ILE A 422 31.37 7.71 27.64
N PHE A 423 32.44 8.28 28.16
CA PHE A 423 33.68 8.55 27.42
C PHE A 423 34.84 8.02 28.26
N SER A 424 35.56 7.03 27.73
CA SER A 424 36.59 6.30 28.46
C SER A 424 37.93 6.32 27.73
N ARG A 425 39.00 6.24 28.53
CA ARG A 425 40.39 6.13 28.09
C ARG A 425 41.09 5.14 29.03
N GLU A 426 41.67 4.09 28.46
CA GLU A 426 42.29 2.98 29.17
C GLU A 426 43.73 2.77 28.69
N CYS A 427 44.61 2.35 29.60
CA CYS A 427 46.02 2.06 29.36
C CYS A 427 46.48 1.01 30.39
N GLU A 428 47.65 0.42 30.20
CA GLU A 428 48.28 -0.45 31.21
C GLU A 428 48.67 0.37 32.46
N ASP A 429 48.31 -0.12 33.66
CA ASP A 429 48.49 0.58 34.95
C ASP A 429 49.95 0.85 35.31
N GLU A 430 50.85 -0.08 34.95
CA GLU A 430 52.27 -0.07 35.27
C GLU A 430 53.09 -0.44 34.03
N ILE A 431 54.02 0.45 33.62
CA ILE A 431 54.78 0.38 32.35
C ILE A 431 56.25 0.71 32.62
N GLU A 432 57.20 0.01 31.99
CA GLU A 432 58.63 0.25 32.19
C GLU A 432 59.16 1.47 31.41
N LEU A 433 60.17 2.15 31.97
CA LEU A 433 60.72 3.38 31.40
C LEU A 433 61.33 3.16 30.01
N GLY A 434 60.69 3.72 28.99
CA GLY A 434 61.08 3.63 27.58
C GLY A 434 60.22 2.67 26.75
N ASP A 435 59.35 1.87 27.38
CA ASP A 435 58.42 1.00 26.65
C ASP A 435 57.22 1.78 26.07
N SER A 436 56.56 1.15 25.10
CA SER A 436 55.38 1.70 24.42
C SER A 436 54.12 0.86 24.66
N ALA A 437 53.06 1.50 25.13
CA ALA A 437 51.74 0.89 25.30
C ALA A 437 50.69 1.52 24.37
N ASN A 438 49.51 0.91 24.32
CA ASN A 438 48.36 1.45 23.61
C ASN A 438 47.41 2.13 24.60
N ILE A 439 47.20 3.43 24.43
CA ILE A 439 46.07 4.14 25.03
C ILE A 439 44.86 3.82 24.16
N THR A 440 43.84 3.19 24.73
CA THR A 440 42.58 2.84 24.04
C THR A 440 41.50 3.83 24.45
N ILE A 441 40.72 4.33 23.49
CA ILE A 441 39.73 5.39 23.68
C ILE A 441 38.42 4.94 23.06
N SER A 442 37.32 5.15 23.78
CA SER A 442 35.97 4.79 23.33
C SER A 442 34.92 5.75 23.89
N SER A 443 33.82 5.92 23.16
CA SER A 443 32.61 6.58 23.69
C SER A 443 31.36 5.93 23.12
N ALA A 444 30.36 5.77 23.97
CA ALA A 444 29.05 5.21 23.65
C ALA A 444 28.04 5.69 24.70
N GLY A 445 26.75 5.62 24.36
CA GLY A 445 25.70 6.00 25.28
C GLY A 445 24.42 6.44 24.57
N GLU A 446 23.64 7.24 25.27
CA GLU A 446 22.34 7.76 24.85
C GLU A 446 22.40 9.28 24.68
N LEU A 447 21.83 9.78 23.57
CA LEU A 447 21.66 11.21 23.28
C LEU A 447 20.19 11.59 23.49
N LEU A 448 19.90 12.32 24.57
CA LEU A 448 18.55 12.74 24.95
C LEU A 448 18.21 14.08 24.29
N VAL A 449 17.38 14.08 23.23
CA VAL A 449 17.00 15.31 22.50
C VAL A 449 15.55 15.70 22.75
N ASP A 450 15.27 17.00 22.69
CA ASP A 450 13.97 17.60 23.02
C ASP A 450 12.90 17.44 21.89
N GLY A 451 12.98 16.35 21.12
CA GLY A 451 12.16 16.13 19.92
C GLY A 451 12.76 15.06 19.01
N SER A 452 12.98 15.36 17.72
CA SER A 452 13.46 14.39 16.74
C SER A 452 14.68 14.86 15.93
N LEU A 453 15.53 13.89 15.57
CA LEU A 453 16.63 14.07 14.62
C LEU A 453 16.13 13.94 13.19
N ASP A 454 15.63 15.03 12.61
CA ASP A 454 15.56 15.17 11.16
C ASP A 454 16.86 15.79 10.63
N ASP A 455 17.58 15.01 9.84
CA ASP A 455 18.82 15.39 9.14
C ASP A 455 18.59 15.65 7.65
N GLU A 456 19.51 16.38 7.01
CA GLU A 456 19.33 16.76 5.60
C GLU A 456 19.43 15.54 4.66
N LYS A 457 18.46 15.41 3.75
CA LYS A 457 18.40 14.33 2.75
C LYS A 457 18.25 14.95 1.35
N GLU A 458 18.85 14.34 0.34
CA GLU A 458 18.70 14.75 -1.06
C GLU A 458 18.42 13.52 -1.94
N ILE A 459 17.26 13.51 -2.60
CA ILE A 459 16.73 12.37 -3.34
C ILE A 459 16.54 12.79 -4.81
N ILE A 460 17.02 11.99 -5.76
CA ILE A 460 16.69 12.14 -7.18
C ILE A 460 15.82 10.95 -7.60
N MET A 461 14.58 11.22 -8.00
CA MET A 461 13.77 10.25 -8.72
C MET A 461 14.18 10.26 -10.19
N VAL A 462 14.46 9.09 -10.76
CA VAL A 462 14.86 8.92 -12.16
C VAL A 462 13.84 8.02 -12.84
N ILE A 463 13.11 8.56 -13.82
CA ILE A 463 11.88 7.97 -14.37
C ILE A 463 12.02 7.74 -15.87
N ASP A 464 11.87 6.49 -16.29
CA ASP A 464 11.85 6.09 -17.70
C ASP A 464 10.59 6.62 -18.40
N ASN A 465 10.76 7.49 -19.40
CA ASN A 465 9.71 7.88 -20.33
C ASN A 465 10.07 7.61 -21.80
N SER A 466 10.91 6.61 -22.06
CA SER A 466 11.31 6.14 -23.41
C SER A 466 10.14 5.87 -24.37
N GLY A 467 8.98 5.51 -23.83
CA GLY A 467 7.78 5.17 -24.59
C GLY A 467 7.67 3.70 -24.99
N ALA A 468 8.68 2.87 -24.71
CA ALA A 468 8.64 1.45 -25.02
C ALA A 468 7.41 0.75 -24.41
N LEU A 469 7.08 1.12 -23.17
CA LEU A 469 5.98 0.59 -22.37
C LEU A 469 4.60 0.83 -23.01
N ASN A 470 4.41 1.99 -23.63
CA ASN A 470 3.15 2.32 -24.32
C ASN A 470 2.91 1.41 -25.52
N SER A 471 3.97 0.86 -26.12
CA SER A 471 3.88 -0.11 -27.23
C SER A 471 3.71 -1.57 -26.77
N TYR A 472 3.54 -1.80 -25.47
CA TYR A 472 3.31 -3.11 -24.86
C TYR A 472 1.96 -3.23 -24.12
N MET A 473 1.12 -2.18 -24.14
CA MET A 473 -0.26 -2.25 -23.66
C MET A 473 -1.23 -2.37 -24.84
N GLU A 474 -2.29 -3.14 -24.65
CA GLU A 474 -3.42 -3.19 -25.58
C GLU A 474 -4.40 -2.03 -25.29
N GLU A 475 -5.30 -1.71 -26.23
CA GLU A 475 -6.30 -0.67 -26.02
C GLU A 475 -7.36 -1.13 -25.00
N THR A 476 -7.51 -0.39 -23.90
CA THR A 476 -8.49 -0.68 -22.85
C THR A 476 -9.90 -0.45 -23.39
N LEU A 477 -10.66 -1.53 -23.64
CA LEU A 477 -12.06 -1.45 -24.06
C LEU A 477 -12.90 -0.65 -23.08
N THR A 478 -13.85 0.14 -23.59
CA THR A 478 -14.73 0.99 -22.79
C THR A 478 -16.21 0.62 -22.99
N PRO A 479 -17.12 1.08 -22.10
CA PRO A 479 -18.56 0.92 -22.31
C PRO A 479 -19.11 1.57 -23.59
N LEU A 480 -18.34 2.46 -24.22
CA LEU A 480 -18.73 3.23 -25.40
C LEU A 480 -18.31 2.60 -26.73
N ASP A 481 -17.52 1.52 -26.71
CA ASP A 481 -17.20 0.66 -27.88
C ASP A 481 -18.36 -0.26 -28.30
N PHE A 482 -19.37 -0.39 -27.44
CA PHE A 482 -20.53 -1.24 -27.65
C PHE A 482 -21.75 -0.41 -28.01
N GLY A 483 -22.70 -1.00 -28.74
CA GLY A 483 -24.02 -0.40 -28.96
C GLY A 483 -24.97 -0.59 -27.78
N ILE A 484 -24.71 -1.62 -26.96
CA ILE A 484 -25.42 -1.93 -25.73
C ILE A 484 -24.38 -2.50 -24.74
N TYR A 485 -24.26 -1.89 -23.56
CA TYR A 485 -23.34 -2.32 -22.49
C TYR A 485 -24.09 -2.41 -21.15
N SER A 486 -23.88 -3.51 -20.42
CA SER A 486 -24.39 -3.72 -19.07
C SER A 486 -23.25 -3.99 -18.10
N ASN A 487 -23.19 -3.23 -17.00
CA ASN A 487 -22.30 -3.52 -15.87
C ASN A 487 -22.79 -4.71 -15.02
N ASN A 488 -24.06 -5.10 -15.19
CA ASN A 488 -24.65 -6.35 -14.72
C ASN A 488 -25.25 -7.13 -15.92
N ASN A 489 -26.57 -7.31 -16.00
CA ASN A 489 -27.22 -8.24 -16.93
C ASN A 489 -28.08 -7.56 -18.00
N ILE A 490 -28.13 -8.14 -19.19
CA ILE A 490 -29.05 -7.74 -20.27
C ILE A 490 -30.22 -8.73 -20.34
N SER A 491 -31.44 -8.23 -20.39
CA SER A 491 -32.66 -9.01 -20.62
C SER A 491 -33.43 -8.49 -21.83
N MET A 492 -33.64 -9.34 -22.84
CA MET A 492 -34.40 -9.00 -24.05
C MET A 492 -35.64 -9.88 -24.25
N THR A 493 -36.81 -9.26 -24.31
CA THR A 493 -38.12 -9.92 -24.53
C THR A 493 -38.98 -9.07 -25.48
N GLY A 494 -39.83 -9.72 -26.29
CA GLY A 494 -40.70 -9.04 -27.26
C GLY A 494 -40.67 -9.63 -28.67
N ASP A 495 -41.39 -9.01 -29.60
CA ASP A 495 -41.41 -9.42 -31.02
C ASP A 495 -40.40 -8.59 -31.84
N PHE A 496 -39.35 -9.25 -32.34
CA PHE A 496 -38.28 -8.72 -33.20
C PHE A 496 -37.36 -7.62 -32.60
N GLY A 497 -36.04 -7.88 -32.63
CA GLY A 497 -35.01 -6.89 -32.29
C GLY A 497 -33.78 -6.94 -33.20
N VAL A 498 -33.10 -5.81 -33.40
CA VAL A 498 -31.88 -5.70 -34.23
C VAL A 498 -30.86 -4.74 -33.59
N VAL A 499 -29.66 -5.23 -33.32
CA VAL A 499 -28.47 -4.42 -33.02
C VAL A 499 -27.54 -4.45 -34.22
N ASN A 500 -27.20 -3.28 -34.77
CA ASN A 500 -26.11 -3.12 -35.72
C ASN A 500 -24.95 -2.49 -34.94
N GLY A 501 -23.97 -3.30 -34.57
CA GLY A 501 -22.93 -3.01 -33.57
C GLY A 501 -22.67 -4.22 -32.66
N SER A 502 -21.83 -4.04 -31.64
CA SER A 502 -21.51 -5.03 -30.61
C SER A 502 -22.39 -4.88 -29.36
N VAL A 503 -22.45 -5.92 -28.53
CA VAL A 503 -23.18 -5.97 -27.25
C VAL A 503 -22.27 -6.55 -26.16
N HIS A 504 -22.36 -6.00 -24.94
CA HIS A 504 -21.57 -6.45 -23.79
C HIS A 504 -22.40 -6.53 -22.51
N ALA A 505 -22.15 -7.55 -21.68
CA ALA A 505 -22.68 -7.67 -20.32
C ALA A 505 -21.60 -8.25 -19.39
N ASN A 506 -21.25 -7.57 -18.32
CA ASN A 506 -20.36 -8.13 -17.29
C ASN A 506 -20.99 -9.36 -16.61
N GLY A 507 -22.32 -9.46 -16.58
CA GLY A 507 -23.09 -10.61 -16.10
C GLY A 507 -23.70 -11.46 -17.23
N GLU A 508 -25.00 -11.74 -17.12
CA GLU A 508 -25.76 -12.56 -18.07
C GLU A 508 -26.27 -11.75 -19.28
N PHE A 509 -26.18 -12.32 -20.49
CA PHE A 509 -27.00 -11.92 -21.63
C PHE A 509 -28.18 -12.89 -21.81
N GLY A 510 -29.36 -12.49 -21.37
CA GLY A 510 -30.62 -13.22 -21.48
C GLY A 510 -31.51 -12.75 -22.63
N THR A 511 -32.03 -13.67 -23.46
CA THR A 511 -32.93 -13.34 -24.57
C THR A 511 -34.04 -14.36 -24.81
N TRP A 512 -35.28 -13.86 -24.87
CA TRP A 512 -36.53 -14.59 -25.10
C TRP A 512 -37.40 -13.89 -26.16
N THR A 513 -36.79 -13.20 -27.13
CA THR A 513 -37.55 -12.53 -28.21
C THR A 513 -38.04 -13.55 -29.24
N SER A 514 -38.96 -13.14 -30.11
CA SER A 514 -39.36 -13.98 -31.25
C SER A 514 -38.20 -14.24 -32.21
N ARG A 515 -37.36 -13.22 -32.41
CA ARG A 515 -36.20 -13.18 -33.32
C ARG A 515 -35.25 -12.06 -32.86
N LEU A 516 -33.94 -12.24 -32.97
CA LEU A 516 -32.94 -11.21 -32.64
C LEU A 516 -31.78 -11.25 -33.63
N LYS A 517 -31.32 -10.07 -34.07
CA LYS A 517 -30.05 -9.94 -34.80
C LYS A 517 -29.07 -9.05 -34.04
N ILE A 518 -27.79 -9.45 -33.96
CA ILE A 518 -26.64 -8.63 -33.56
C ILE A 518 -25.59 -8.76 -34.68
N THR A 519 -25.11 -7.66 -35.26
CA THR A 519 -24.21 -7.76 -36.44
C THR A 519 -22.78 -8.15 -36.12
N ASN A 520 -22.29 -7.75 -34.95
CA ASN A 520 -20.90 -7.95 -34.52
C ASN A 520 -20.89 -8.96 -33.36
N THR A 521 -20.01 -8.76 -32.39
CA THR A 521 -19.85 -9.59 -31.20
C THR A 521 -20.94 -9.30 -30.17
N CYS A 522 -21.51 -10.35 -29.59
CA CYS A 522 -22.23 -10.30 -28.33
C CYS A 522 -21.37 -10.99 -27.28
N SER A 523 -20.97 -10.24 -26.26
CA SER A 523 -20.05 -10.67 -25.21
C SER A 523 -20.75 -10.66 -23.85
N ALA A 524 -20.55 -11.72 -23.06
CA ALA A 524 -21.15 -11.85 -21.73
C ALA A 524 -20.37 -12.85 -20.88
N THR A 525 -20.50 -12.80 -19.55
CA THR A 525 -20.00 -13.90 -18.70
C THR A 525 -20.82 -15.16 -18.94
N ASP A 526 -22.15 -15.03 -18.97
CA ASP A 526 -23.11 -16.12 -19.22
C ASP A 526 -24.16 -15.76 -20.29
N PHE A 527 -24.72 -16.77 -20.98
CA PHE A 527 -25.69 -16.58 -22.06
C PHE A 527 -26.96 -17.42 -21.87
N TYR A 528 -28.11 -16.78 -21.59
CA TYR A 528 -29.40 -17.45 -21.52
C TYR A 528 -30.24 -17.21 -22.80
N ILE A 529 -30.04 -18.07 -23.80
CA ILE A 529 -30.67 -17.91 -25.13
C ILE A 529 -31.88 -18.83 -25.28
N SER A 530 -33.08 -18.23 -25.37
CA SER A 530 -34.36 -18.89 -25.73
C SER A 530 -34.97 -18.40 -27.05
N THR A 531 -34.37 -17.38 -27.69
CA THR A 531 -34.81 -16.80 -28.96
C THR A 531 -34.64 -17.78 -30.14
N PRO A 532 -35.70 -18.16 -30.87
CA PRO A 532 -35.66 -19.25 -31.85
C PRO A 532 -35.12 -18.88 -33.24
N ASP A 533 -35.02 -17.58 -33.56
CA ASP A 533 -34.42 -17.03 -34.79
C ASP A 533 -33.36 -16.00 -34.37
N LEU A 534 -32.23 -16.52 -33.88
CA LEU A 534 -31.09 -15.73 -33.42
C LEU A 534 -30.02 -15.65 -34.52
N ASN A 535 -29.54 -14.44 -34.80
CA ASN A 535 -28.51 -14.15 -35.80
C ASN A 535 -27.47 -13.19 -35.19
N VAL A 536 -26.46 -13.74 -34.53
CA VAL A 536 -25.35 -13.00 -33.93
C VAL A 536 -24.09 -13.21 -34.80
N GLY A 537 -23.25 -12.18 -34.95
CA GLY A 537 -21.99 -12.28 -35.67
C GLY A 537 -20.99 -13.20 -34.97
N GLU A 538 -20.76 -12.97 -33.68
CA GLU A 538 -19.94 -13.82 -32.81
C GLU A 538 -20.47 -13.79 -31.37
N LEU A 539 -20.36 -14.92 -30.65
CA LEU A 539 -20.67 -15.02 -29.21
C LEU A 539 -19.37 -15.26 -28.45
N VAL A 540 -19.06 -14.42 -27.46
CA VAL A 540 -17.81 -14.46 -26.69
C VAL A 540 -18.12 -14.53 -25.20
N ASN A 541 -17.67 -15.60 -24.54
CA ASN A 541 -17.59 -15.61 -23.08
C ASN A 541 -16.42 -14.73 -22.63
N ILE A 542 -16.64 -13.91 -21.61
CA ILE A 542 -15.61 -13.10 -20.96
C ILE A 542 -15.30 -13.68 -19.56
N ASP A 543 -14.02 -13.71 -19.19
CA ASP A 543 -13.57 -14.09 -17.85
C ASP A 543 -13.22 -12.85 -16.98
N THR A 544 -13.12 -11.67 -17.61
CA THR A 544 -12.82 -10.38 -16.99
C THR A 544 -13.92 -9.38 -17.36
N PRO A 545 -14.55 -8.68 -16.39
CA PRO A 545 -15.47 -7.60 -16.69
C PRO A 545 -14.75 -6.38 -17.26
N ILE A 546 -15.46 -5.57 -18.03
CA ILE A 546 -15.03 -4.22 -18.43
C ILE A 546 -15.49 -3.23 -17.35
N ASP A 547 -14.75 -2.15 -17.10
CA ASP A 547 -15.15 -1.13 -16.13
C ASP A 547 -16.21 -0.17 -16.68
N MET A 548 -17.06 0.37 -15.80
CA MET A 548 -18.03 1.43 -16.12
C MET A 548 -17.68 2.76 -15.41
N PRO A 549 -16.89 3.67 -16.03
CA PRO A 549 -16.42 4.90 -15.39
C PRO A 549 -17.55 5.87 -14.97
N ARG A 550 -17.25 6.78 -14.04
CA ARG A 550 -18.21 7.74 -13.46
C ARG A 550 -17.73 9.18 -13.62
N PHE A 551 -18.31 9.92 -14.57
CA PHE A 551 -17.83 11.25 -15.00
C PHE A 551 -18.85 12.39 -14.78
N HIS A 552 -19.65 12.28 -13.71
CA HIS A 552 -20.72 13.23 -13.42
C HIS A 552 -20.21 14.56 -12.84
N SER A 553 -19.05 14.57 -12.17
CA SER A 553 -18.42 15.78 -11.60
C SER A 553 -18.13 16.81 -12.69
N GLU A 554 -17.71 16.34 -13.85
CA GLU A 554 -17.34 17.11 -15.03
C GLU A 554 -18.60 17.73 -15.65
N LEU A 555 -19.65 16.92 -15.86
CA LEU A 555 -20.94 17.36 -16.40
C LEU A 555 -21.66 18.36 -15.47
N ILE A 556 -21.61 18.15 -14.14
CA ILE A 556 -22.11 19.10 -13.14
C ILE A 556 -21.34 20.42 -13.21
N SER A 557 -20.01 20.36 -13.41
CA SER A 557 -19.16 21.54 -13.54
C SER A 557 -19.49 22.34 -14.80
N GLU A 558 -19.73 21.69 -15.94
CA GLU A 558 -20.20 22.32 -17.17
C GLU A 558 -21.57 22.98 -17.04
N ALA A 559 -22.54 22.26 -16.47
CA ALA A 559 -23.89 22.78 -16.23
C ALA A 559 -23.85 23.99 -15.27
N THR A 560 -22.99 23.93 -14.25
CA THR A 560 -22.77 25.03 -13.30
C THR A 560 -22.13 26.25 -13.97
N ALA A 561 -21.08 26.05 -14.79
CA ALA A 561 -20.45 27.12 -15.57
C ALA A 561 -21.40 27.77 -16.58
N SER A 562 -22.35 26.99 -17.11
CA SER A 562 -23.38 27.42 -18.05
C SER A 562 -24.65 28.00 -17.38
N LEU A 563 -24.71 28.00 -16.04
CA LEU A 563 -25.87 28.38 -15.23
C LEU A 563 -27.15 27.56 -15.49
N MET A 564 -27.00 26.34 -16.02
CA MET A 564 -28.07 25.40 -16.36
C MET A 564 -28.29 24.36 -15.24
N VAL A 565 -28.49 24.84 -14.02
CA VAL A 565 -28.71 23.99 -12.82
C VAL A 565 -30.11 24.24 -12.24
N PHE A 566 -30.88 23.16 -12.13
CA PHE A 566 -32.26 23.17 -11.65
C PHE A 566 -32.36 22.48 -10.28
N ASP A 567 -32.69 23.26 -9.26
CA ASP A 567 -32.76 22.82 -7.86
C ASP A 567 -34.21 22.98 -7.35
N PRO A 568 -34.86 21.90 -6.84
CA PRO A 568 -36.28 21.90 -6.47
C PRO A 568 -36.72 23.04 -5.55
N LYS A 569 -35.85 23.56 -4.69
CA LYS A 569 -36.19 24.61 -3.72
C LYS A 569 -36.61 25.94 -4.36
N TYR A 570 -36.41 26.11 -5.66
CA TYR A 570 -36.81 27.31 -6.42
C TYR A 570 -38.17 27.18 -7.13
N PHE A 571 -38.80 25.99 -7.09
CA PHE A 571 -40.03 25.69 -7.84
C PHE A 571 -41.22 25.47 -6.90
N LEU A 572 -42.27 26.28 -7.04
CA LEU A 572 -43.48 26.14 -6.21
C LEU A 572 -44.40 25.05 -6.77
N HIS A 573 -45.00 24.27 -5.87
CA HIS A 573 -45.91 23.17 -6.22
C HIS A 573 -47.09 23.65 -7.08
N GLY A 574 -47.36 22.94 -8.18
CA GLY A 574 -48.46 23.23 -9.10
C GLY A 574 -48.27 24.46 -9.99
N ILE A 575 -47.07 25.05 -10.04
CA ILE A 575 -46.75 26.16 -10.95
C ILE A 575 -45.86 25.66 -12.09
N HIS A 576 -46.29 25.89 -13.32
CA HIS A 576 -45.46 25.73 -14.51
C HIS A 576 -44.71 27.03 -14.82
N TYR A 577 -43.40 26.95 -14.96
CA TYR A 577 -42.53 28.07 -15.29
C TYR A 577 -42.05 27.94 -16.75
N PRO A 578 -41.90 29.03 -17.52
CA PRO A 578 -41.19 28.98 -18.79
C PRO A 578 -39.75 28.52 -18.54
N MET A 579 -39.28 27.49 -19.27
CA MET A 579 -37.93 26.95 -19.05
C MET A 579 -36.85 27.91 -19.56
N THR A 580 -35.84 28.19 -18.74
CA THR A 580 -34.75 29.14 -19.04
C THR A 580 -34.09 28.83 -20.39
N GLY A 581 -33.98 29.85 -21.24
CA GLY A 581 -33.41 29.74 -22.59
C GLY A 581 -34.31 29.09 -23.65
N GLN A 582 -35.40 28.42 -23.25
CA GLN A 582 -36.26 27.68 -24.17
C GLN A 582 -37.45 28.49 -24.68
N LYS A 583 -38.04 28.06 -25.81
CA LYS A 583 -39.23 28.67 -26.40
C LYS A 583 -40.36 27.63 -26.48
N ASN A 584 -41.51 27.99 -25.90
CA ASN A 584 -42.72 27.13 -25.81
C ASN A 584 -42.51 25.81 -25.02
N VAL A 585 -41.45 25.73 -24.20
CA VAL A 585 -41.18 24.65 -23.24
C VAL A 585 -41.35 25.21 -21.83
N ASN A 586 -42.06 24.47 -20.99
CA ASN A 586 -42.27 24.75 -19.58
C ASN A 586 -41.60 23.69 -18.71
N ILE A 587 -41.33 24.06 -17.46
CA ILE A 587 -40.82 23.19 -16.41
C ILE A 587 -41.66 23.39 -15.13
N SER A 588 -42.12 22.29 -14.54
CA SER A 588 -42.74 22.24 -13.21
C SER A 588 -41.96 21.29 -12.29
N PHE A 589 -42.18 21.39 -10.97
CA PHE A 589 -41.67 20.41 -10.02
C PHE A 589 -42.83 19.71 -9.28
N ASN A 590 -42.87 18.39 -9.44
CA ASN A 590 -43.84 17.49 -8.82
C ASN A 590 -43.27 16.94 -7.51
N TYR A 591 -43.72 17.57 -6.43
CA TYR A 591 -43.33 17.23 -5.05
C TYR A 591 -43.74 15.82 -4.59
N PHE A 592 -44.72 15.18 -5.23
CA PHE A 592 -45.17 13.84 -4.84
C PHE A 592 -44.32 12.73 -5.49
N GLU A 593 -43.72 13.02 -6.63
CA GLU A 593 -42.86 12.11 -7.40
C GLU A 593 -41.36 12.47 -7.31
N ASN A 594 -41.04 13.54 -6.56
CA ASN A 594 -39.71 14.14 -6.48
C ASN A 594 -39.09 14.43 -7.87
N ARG A 595 -39.92 14.96 -8.79
CA ARG A 595 -39.66 14.94 -10.24
C ARG A 595 -39.85 16.29 -10.91
N PHE A 596 -38.88 16.73 -11.71
CA PHE A 596 -39.05 17.82 -12.66
C PHE A 596 -39.85 17.34 -13.87
N GLU A 597 -40.80 18.14 -14.35
CA GLU A 597 -41.64 17.81 -15.51
C GLU A 597 -41.38 18.81 -16.63
N ILE A 598 -40.72 18.37 -17.70
CA ILE A 598 -40.42 19.19 -18.89
C ILE A 598 -41.48 18.90 -19.95
N THR A 599 -42.30 19.91 -20.26
CA THR A 599 -43.52 19.76 -21.08
C THR A 599 -43.73 20.96 -22.01
N GLY A 600 -44.48 20.78 -23.10
CA GLY A 600 -44.87 21.90 -23.97
C GLY A 600 -45.04 21.53 -25.44
N GLY A 601 -45.07 22.56 -26.28
CA GLY A 601 -45.15 22.47 -27.75
C GLY A 601 -43.97 23.17 -28.43
N GLY A 602 -42.81 23.10 -27.79
CA GLY A 602 -41.55 23.69 -28.22
C GLY A 602 -40.46 22.65 -28.42
N VAL A 603 -39.29 23.12 -28.84
CA VAL A 603 -38.08 22.31 -28.97
C VAL A 603 -37.22 22.50 -27.72
N LEU A 604 -36.74 21.40 -27.12
CA LEU A 604 -35.73 21.45 -26.05
C LEU A 604 -34.33 21.58 -26.64
N ASN A 605 -33.75 22.77 -26.57
CA ASN A 605 -32.41 23.07 -27.08
C ASN A 605 -31.36 22.80 -25.99
N ILE A 606 -30.41 21.90 -26.27
CA ILE A 606 -29.35 21.49 -25.36
C ILE A 606 -28.03 21.98 -25.97
N ASP A 607 -27.78 23.29 -25.88
CA ASP A 607 -26.57 23.92 -26.41
C ASP A 607 -25.40 23.90 -25.38
N SER A 608 -25.68 23.49 -24.13
CA SER A 608 -24.72 23.18 -23.05
C SER A 608 -25.27 22.08 -22.16
N SER A 609 -24.44 21.41 -21.36
CA SER A 609 -24.89 20.42 -20.37
C SER A 609 -25.85 21.05 -19.33
N VAL A 610 -26.84 20.29 -18.86
CA VAL A 610 -27.94 20.74 -17.99
C VAL A 610 -28.10 19.75 -16.83
N TYR A 611 -28.19 20.26 -15.60
CA TYR A 611 -28.21 19.44 -14.39
C TYR A 611 -29.47 19.66 -13.53
N PHE A 612 -30.13 18.56 -13.13
CA PHE A 612 -31.34 18.54 -12.33
C PHE A 612 -31.11 17.82 -10.98
N LYS A 613 -31.40 18.49 -9.87
CA LYS A 613 -31.24 17.95 -8.52
C LYS A 613 -32.43 17.13 -8.02
N SER A 614 -32.91 16.22 -8.86
CA SER A 614 -34.10 15.39 -8.67
C SER A 614 -34.28 14.42 -9.84
N ASN A 615 -35.36 13.62 -9.79
CA ASN A 615 -35.85 12.89 -10.95
C ASN A 615 -36.28 13.87 -12.07
N VAL A 616 -36.33 13.42 -13.32
CA VAL A 616 -36.74 14.21 -14.49
C VAL A 616 -37.70 13.39 -15.37
N LEU A 617 -38.84 13.97 -15.72
CA LEU A 617 -39.72 13.53 -16.81
C LEU A 617 -39.55 14.48 -18.00
N ILE A 618 -39.25 13.94 -19.18
CA ILE A 618 -39.31 14.67 -20.44
C ILE A 618 -40.48 14.13 -21.27
N SER A 619 -41.49 14.98 -21.45
CA SER A 619 -42.67 14.71 -22.29
C SER A 619 -42.77 15.78 -23.38
N LEU A 620 -41.88 15.65 -24.36
CA LEU A 620 -41.75 16.51 -25.54
C LEU A 620 -41.56 15.67 -26.80
N ASN A 621 -42.00 16.18 -27.94
CA ASN A 621 -41.86 15.50 -29.24
C ASN A 621 -40.58 15.89 -30.00
N GLU A 622 -39.86 16.93 -29.57
CA GLU A 622 -38.77 17.55 -30.35
C GLU A 622 -37.61 18.04 -29.45
N THR A 623 -36.38 17.63 -29.79
CA THR A 623 -35.12 18.11 -29.17
C THR A 623 -34.29 18.92 -30.16
N LYS A 624 -33.18 19.50 -29.68
CA LYS A 624 -32.05 19.98 -30.49
C LYS A 624 -30.77 20.03 -29.64
N ASN A 625 -29.93 19.01 -29.74
CA ASN A 625 -28.58 19.01 -29.15
C ASN A 625 -27.52 18.83 -30.24
N ILE A 626 -26.68 19.83 -30.46
CA ILE A 626 -25.60 19.79 -31.46
C ILE A 626 -24.19 19.75 -30.84
N ASN A 627 -24.08 19.87 -29.51
CA ASN A 627 -22.83 20.14 -28.79
C ASN A 627 -22.42 18.99 -27.84
N GLU A 628 -22.93 17.77 -28.04
CA GLU A 628 -22.59 16.57 -27.24
C GLU A 628 -22.84 16.76 -25.74
N SER A 629 -23.80 17.65 -25.43
CA SER A 629 -24.11 18.13 -24.08
C SER A 629 -25.12 17.24 -23.38
N PHE A 630 -24.95 16.99 -22.08
CA PHE A 630 -25.77 16.01 -21.36
C PHE A 630 -26.97 16.65 -20.64
N ILE A 631 -28.07 15.90 -20.54
CA ILE A 631 -29.06 16.09 -19.47
C ILE A 631 -28.66 15.16 -18.31
N VAL A 632 -28.34 15.76 -17.17
CA VAL A 632 -27.86 15.09 -15.96
C VAL A 632 -28.93 15.17 -14.88
N ALA A 633 -29.21 14.06 -14.22
CA ALA A 633 -30.13 14.02 -13.08
C ALA A 633 -29.49 13.32 -11.88
N ASP A 634 -29.71 13.84 -10.67
CA ASP A 634 -29.36 13.11 -9.44
C ASP A 634 -30.08 11.74 -9.40
N GLY A 635 -31.36 11.70 -9.79
CA GLY A 635 -32.21 10.51 -9.77
C GLY A 635 -32.73 10.08 -11.15
N ASP A 636 -33.93 9.49 -11.18
CA ASP A 636 -34.50 8.83 -12.36
C ASP A 636 -34.73 9.78 -13.54
N ILE A 637 -34.46 9.31 -14.76
CA ILE A 637 -34.83 10.01 -16.00
C ILE A 637 -35.91 9.20 -16.75
N THR A 638 -37.12 9.73 -16.84
CA THR A 638 -38.22 9.17 -17.62
C THR A 638 -38.39 9.92 -18.95
N ILE A 639 -38.41 9.19 -20.07
CA ILE A 639 -38.76 9.72 -21.39
C ILE A 639 -40.07 9.07 -21.85
N GLU A 640 -41.12 9.88 -22.05
CA GLU A 640 -42.46 9.41 -22.43
C GLU A 640 -42.92 10.12 -23.70
N GLY A 641 -43.48 9.39 -24.67
CA GLY A 641 -44.02 10.02 -25.88
C GLY A 641 -44.33 9.09 -27.05
N LEU A 642 -44.96 9.67 -28.09
CA LEU A 642 -45.34 8.99 -29.33
C LEU A 642 -44.77 9.76 -30.53
N ASN A 643 -43.94 9.11 -31.34
CA ASN A 643 -43.20 9.73 -32.45
C ASN A 643 -42.20 10.83 -32.02
N LEU A 644 -41.47 10.61 -30.92
CA LEU A 644 -40.25 11.39 -30.63
C LEU A 644 -39.25 11.10 -31.76
N SER A 645 -38.75 12.11 -32.46
CA SER A 645 -37.89 11.93 -33.63
C SER A 645 -36.92 13.10 -33.78
N PRO A 646 -35.63 12.86 -34.11
CA PRO A 646 -34.65 13.92 -34.26
C PRO A 646 -34.95 14.76 -35.51
N LYS A 647 -34.70 16.07 -35.44
CA LYS A 647 -34.88 16.97 -36.60
C LYS A 647 -33.79 16.88 -37.67
N GLY A 648 -32.74 16.09 -37.42
CA GLY A 648 -31.67 15.81 -38.36
C GLY A 648 -30.59 14.92 -37.73
N PRO A 649 -29.57 14.51 -38.51
CA PRO A 649 -28.55 13.54 -38.06
C PRO A 649 -27.63 14.07 -36.94
N TYR A 650 -27.65 15.37 -36.67
CA TYR A 650 -26.88 16.03 -35.61
C TYR A 650 -27.72 16.41 -34.39
N ASP A 651 -29.00 16.06 -34.35
CA ASP A 651 -29.87 16.28 -33.18
C ASP A 651 -29.75 15.07 -32.25
N ARG A 652 -29.10 15.28 -31.10
CA ARG A 652 -28.72 14.25 -30.13
C ARG A 652 -29.59 14.29 -28.85
N LEU A 653 -29.58 13.21 -28.11
CA LEU A 653 -30.10 13.10 -26.74
C LEU A 653 -29.06 12.33 -25.93
N TYR A 654 -28.28 13.05 -25.11
CA TYR A 654 -27.27 12.48 -24.23
C TYR A 654 -27.82 12.57 -22.80
N LEU A 655 -27.97 11.43 -22.11
CA LEU A 655 -28.59 11.31 -20.79
C LEU A 655 -27.60 10.71 -19.78
N TYR A 656 -27.54 11.29 -18.59
CA TYR A 656 -26.76 10.77 -17.47
C TYR A 656 -27.61 10.76 -16.20
N SER A 657 -27.90 9.58 -15.63
CA SER A 657 -28.49 9.47 -14.28
C SER A 657 -27.40 9.08 -13.28
N ILE A 658 -27.22 9.88 -12.23
CA ILE A 658 -26.12 9.71 -11.27
C ILE A 658 -26.42 8.58 -10.29
N HIS A 659 -27.60 8.59 -9.68
CA HIS A 659 -28.03 7.63 -8.64
C HIS A 659 -29.36 6.94 -8.96
N GLY A 660 -29.95 7.16 -10.14
CA GLY A 660 -31.26 6.62 -10.52
C GLY A 660 -31.24 5.76 -11.78
N ASN A 661 -32.42 5.51 -12.32
CA ASN A 661 -32.69 4.67 -13.49
C ASN A 661 -33.05 5.51 -14.72
N ILE A 662 -32.98 4.94 -15.93
CA ILE A 662 -33.43 5.61 -17.15
C ILE A 662 -34.52 4.78 -17.84
N LYS A 663 -35.74 5.33 -17.93
CA LYS A 663 -36.93 4.64 -18.42
C LYS A 663 -37.46 5.26 -19.71
N PHE A 664 -37.55 4.46 -20.78
CA PHE A 664 -38.10 4.85 -22.07
C PHE A 664 -39.47 4.19 -22.32
N ALA A 665 -40.53 4.98 -22.10
CA ALA A 665 -41.91 4.62 -22.44
C ALA A 665 -42.34 5.32 -23.75
N THR A 666 -41.53 5.11 -24.80
CA THR A 666 -41.69 5.76 -26.12
C THR A 666 -42.22 4.77 -27.17
N THR A 667 -42.97 5.24 -28.17
CA THR A 667 -43.43 4.38 -29.28
C THR A 667 -43.37 5.08 -30.64
N ASN A 668 -42.92 4.32 -31.65
CA ASN A 668 -42.65 4.78 -33.02
C ASN A 668 -41.63 5.94 -33.06
N SER A 669 -40.60 5.84 -32.21
CA SER A 669 -39.66 6.94 -31.94
C SER A 669 -38.24 6.64 -32.42
N GLU A 670 -37.50 7.68 -32.80
CA GLU A 670 -36.08 7.62 -33.12
C GLU A 670 -35.29 8.54 -32.17
N ILE A 671 -34.12 8.09 -31.72
CA ILE A 671 -33.25 8.74 -30.74
C ILE A 671 -31.82 8.61 -31.24
N ASN A 672 -31.05 9.71 -31.28
CA ASN A 672 -29.60 9.65 -31.56
C ASN A 672 -28.83 9.97 -30.28
N GLY A 673 -27.82 9.18 -29.90
CA GLY A 673 -26.91 9.56 -28.82
C GLY A 673 -26.64 8.50 -27.74
N LEU A 674 -26.32 9.00 -26.55
CA LEU A 674 -25.70 8.25 -25.46
C LEU A 674 -26.62 8.23 -24.24
N ILE A 675 -26.98 7.03 -23.78
CA ILE A 675 -27.72 6.83 -22.54
C ILE A 675 -26.76 6.20 -21.53
N TYR A 676 -26.53 6.85 -20.39
CA TYR A 676 -25.53 6.43 -19.41
C TYR A 676 -26.12 6.43 -17.99
N ALA A 677 -26.17 5.27 -17.33
CA ALA A 677 -26.81 5.09 -16.03
C ALA A 677 -25.97 4.20 -15.10
N PRO A 678 -24.86 4.70 -14.52
CA PRO A 678 -24.05 3.90 -13.59
C PRO A 678 -24.75 3.65 -12.24
N GLY A 679 -25.84 4.37 -11.93
CA GLY A 679 -26.57 4.23 -10.68
C GLY A 679 -25.75 4.59 -9.43
N ASN A 680 -26.34 4.43 -8.25
CA ASN A 680 -25.63 4.47 -6.99
C ASN A 680 -24.99 3.09 -6.72
N PRO A 681 -23.66 2.98 -6.44
CA PRO A 681 -23.05 1.70 -6.08
C PRO A 681 -23.77 0.97 -4.94
N SER A 682 -24.28 1.73 -3.96
CA SER A 682 -24.99 1.20 -2.79
C SER A 682 -26.50 1.01 -2.99
N ASP A 683 -27.00 1.04 -4.23
CA ASP A 683 -28.40 0.70 -4.56
C ASP A 683 -28.46 -0.21 -5.80
N PRO A 684 -28.59 -1.54 -5.61
CA PRO A 684 -28.74 -2.51 -6.70
C PRO A 684 -29.99 -2.33 -7.57
N SER A 685 -30.95 -1.48 -7.17
CA SER A 685 -32.13 -1.14 -7.96
C SER A 685 -31.94 0.13 -8.82
N SER A 686 -30.75 0.72 -8.82
CA SER A 686 -30.38 1.93 -9.55
C SER A 686 -29.43 1.67 -10.73
N GLY A 687 -29.34 2.63 -11.67
CA GLY A 687 -28.54 2.51 -12.89
C GLY A 687 -29.17 1.64 -13.97
N ASN A 688 -30.38 1.14 -13.75
CA ASN A 688 -31.06 0.27 -14.68
C ASN A 688 -31.67 1.08 -15.83
N VAL A 689 -31.60 0.55 -17.06
CA VAL A 689 -32.22 1.17 -18.23
C VAL A 689 -33.32 0.28 -18.77
N GLU A 690 -34.54 0.81 -18.86
CA GLU A 690 -35.73 0.05 -19.22
C GLU A 690 -36.43 0.61 -20.47
N PHE A 691 -36.64 -0.23 -21.48
CA PHE A 691 -37.37 0.09 -22.71
C PHE A 691 -38.66 -0.73 -22.79
N ILE A 692 -39.82 -0.06 -22.71
CA ILE A 692 -41.14 -0.71 -22.56
C ILE A 692 -42.15 -0.46 -23.69
N GLY A 693 -41.71 0.19 -24.77
CA GLY A 693 -42.57 0.57 -25.89
C GLY A 693 -42.38 -0.25 -27.17
N SER A 694 -42.66 0.32 -28.34
CA SER A 694 -42.50 -0.41 -29.61
C SER A 694 -42.04 0.48 -30.77
N LYS A 695 -41.34 -0.13 -31.74
CA LYS A 695 -40.82 0.55 -32.96
C LYS A 695 -39.89 1.71 -32.61
N ASN A 696 -38.91 1.44 -31.76
CA ASN A 696 -37.94 2.42 -31.31
C ASN A 696 -36.60 2.21 -32.02
N ILE A 697 -36.03 3.29 -32.54
CA ILE A 697 -34.71 3.31 -33.20
C ILE A 697 -33.75 4.12 -32.32
N ILE A 698 -32.58 3.57 -32.04
CA ILE A 698 -31.53 4.21 -31.25
C ILE A 698 -30.27 4.24 -32.12
N ASN A 699 -29.71 5.42 -32.36
CA ASN A 699 -28.50 5.64 -33.16
C ASN A 699 -27.38 6.14 -32.23
N GLY A 700 -26.65 5.21 -31.60
CA GLY A 700 -25.65 5.50 -30.57
C GLY A 700 -25.45 4.31 -29.62
N THR A 701 -25.36 4.56 -28.31
CA THR A 701 -25.13 3.50 -27.30
C THR A 701 -25.98 3.67 -26.03
N ILE A 702 -26.17 2.55 -25.34
CA ILE A 702 -26.97 2.37 -24.13
C ILE A 702 -26.09 1.70 -23.08
N VAL A 703 -25.89 2.36 -21.95
CA VAL A 703 -24.97 1.93 -20.89
C VAL A 703 -25.68 2.02 -19.54
N GLY A 704 -25.68 0.94 -18.76
CA GLY A 704 -26.29 0.91 -17.43
C GLY A 704 -25.82 -0.27 -16.58
N ASN A 705 -26.40 -0.43 -15.40
CA ASN A 705 -26.22 -1.62 -14.56
C ASN A 705 -26.94 -2.82 -15.19
N ASP A 706 -28.25 -2.98 -14.96
CA ASP A 706 -29.07 -3.96 -15.69
C ASP A 706 -29.88 -3.29 -16.80
N LEU A 707 -29.93 -3.92 -17.98
CA LEU A 707 -30.65 -3.42 -19.15
C LEU A 707 -31.85 -4.31 -19.49
N SER A 708 -33.05 -3.74 -19.37
CA SER A 708 -34.32 -4.45 -19.63
C SER A 708 -35.00 -3.93 -20.88
N PHE A 709 -35.06 -4.77 -21.92
CA PHE A 709 -35.77 -4.50 -23.16
C PHE A 709 -37.00 -5.39 -23.22
N THR A 710 -38.18 -4.82 -22.96
CA THR A 710 -39.49 -5.49 -23.16
C THR A 710 -40.18 -5.02 -24.45
N ALA A 711 -39.43 -4.33 -25.30
CA ALA A 711 -39.89 -3.66 -26.49
C ALA A 711 -39.99 -4.59 -27.72
N SER A 712 -40.95 -4.31 -28.60
CA SER A 712 -41.07 -4.97 -29.92
C SER A 712 -40.66 -4.02 -31.05
N ASP A 713 -40.06 -4.56 -32.12
CA ASP A 713 -39.40 -3.79 -33.20
C ASP A 713 -38.33 -2.79 -32.67
N LEU A 714 -37.47 -3.20 -31.73
CA LEU A 714 -36.33 -2.38 -31.25
C LEU A 714 -35.15 -2.46 -32.24
N LYS A 715 -34.57 -1.31 -32.61
CA LYS A 715 -33.40 -1.22 -33.49
C LYS A 715 -32.31 -0.31 -32.92
N VAL A 716 -31.20 -0.89 -32.48
CA VAL A 716 -29.98 -0.16 -32.10
C VAL A 716 -29.00 -0.11 -33.28
N ASN A 717 -28.38 1.05 -33.52
CA ASN A 717 -27.38 1.28 -34.54
C ASN A 717 -26.21 2.02 -33.92
N HIS A 718 -25.06 1.38 -33.89
CA HIS A 718 -23.84 1.85 -33.29
C HIS A 718 -22.71 1.79 -34.33
N LEU A 719 -21.73 2.67 -34.21
CA LEU A 719 -20.50 2.65 -34.98
C LEU A 719 -19.32 2.77 -34.01
N GLU A 720 -18.38 1.84 -34.12
CA GLU A 720 -17.12 1.81 -33.37
C GLU A 720 -16.38 3.16 -33.52
N GLY A 721 -15.90 3.74 -32.42
CA GLY A 721 -15.31 5.09 -32.40
C GLY A 721 -16.31 6.26 -32.57
N GLN A 722 -17.63 6.03 -32.51
CA GLN A 722 -18.64 7.11 -32.57
C GLN A 722 -18.57 8.10 -31.40
N PHE A 723 -17.95 7.71 -30.28
CA PHE A 723 -17.97 8.44 -29.01
C PHE A 723 -16.57 8.83 -28.47
N THR A 724 -15.50 8.74 -29.27
CA THR A 724 -14.13 9.03 -28.82
C THR A 724 -13.93 10.46 -28.29
N SER A 725 -14.72 11.43 -28.74
CA SER A 725 -14.78 12.80 -28.16
C SER A 725 -15.35 12.88 -26.74
N VAL A 726 -16.06 11.84 -26.30
CA VAL A 726 -16.57 11.64 -24.94
C VAL A 726 -15.53 10.88 -24.12
N GLU A 727 -14.93 9.83 -24.69
CA GLU A 727 -13.90 9.01 -24.05
C GLU A 727 -12.65 9.82 -23.70
N GLU A 728 -12.02 10.49 -24.68
CA GLU A 728 -10.84 11.38 -24.50
C GLU A 728 -11.05 12.50 -23.47
N LYS A 729 -12.32 12.84 -23.18
CA LYS A 729 -12.71 14.00 -22.37
C LYS A 729 -13.12 13.64 -20.94
N TYR A 730 -13.65 12.43 -20.73
CA TYR A 730 -14.33 12.06 -19.49
C TYR A 730 -13.91 10.71 -18.89
N PHE A 731 -13.24 9.85 -19.64
CA PHE A 731 -12.64 8.63 -19.09
C PHE A 731 -11.17 8.92 -18.76
N GLU A 732 -10.77 8.69 -17.50
CA GLU A 732 -9.39 8.92 -17.10
C GLU A 732 -8.47 7.93 -17.82
N ASN A 733 -7.47 8.45 -18.52
CA ASN A 733 -6.58 7.64 -19.37
C ASN A 733 -5.83 6.60 -18.52
N THR A 734 -6.21 5.33 -18.66
CA THR A 734 -5.58 4.14 -18.05
C THR A 734 -4.22 3.83 -18.69
N SER A 735 -3.33 4.83 -18.67
CA SER A 735 -1.97 4.74 -19.19
C SER A 735 -0.98 4.39 -18.08
N TYR A 736 -0.05 3.48 -18.36
CA TYR A 736 1.04 3.08 -17.47
C TYR A 736 1.83 4.27 -16.88
N LEU A 737 1.99 5.36 -17.64
CA LEU A 737 2.66 6.57 -17.15
C LEU A 737 1.86 7.27 -16.03
N ALA A 738 0.53 7.24 -16.07
CA ALA A 738 -0.29 7.83 -15.01
C ALA A 738 -0.06 7.11 -13.66
N SER A 739 0.01 5.77 -13.67
CA SER A 739 0.33 4.97 -12.46
C SER A 739 1.73 5.29 -11.91
N ILE A 740 2.73 5.47 -12.79
CA ILE A 740 4.06 5.99 -12.39
C ILE A 740 3.95 7.36 -11.74
N GLN A 741 3.18 8.27 -12.35
CA GLN A 741 3.04 9.64 -11.87
C GLN A 741 2.34 9.68 -10.51
N GLU A 742 1.29 8.87 -10.30
CA GLU A 742 0.61 8.74 -9.02
C GLU A 742 1.53 8.15 -7.94
N ALA A 743 2.24 7.05 -8.23
CA ALA A 743 3.19 6.44 -7.31
C ALA A 743 4.31 7.43 -6.91
N ALA A 744 4.89 8.13 -7.88
CA ALA A 744 5.95 9.11 -7.63
C ALA A 744 5.45 10.33 -6.83
N ASN A 745 4.22 10.79 -7.09
CA ASN A 745 3.55 11.80 -6.28
C ASN A 745 3.35 11.33 -4.83
N SER A 746 2.91 10.08 -4.65
CA SER A 746 2.69 9.44 -3.36
C SER A 746 4.01 9.31 -2.57
N PHE A 747 5.11 8.98 -3.23
CA PHE A 747 6.45 8.94 -2.62
C PHE A 747 6.96 10.34 -2.24
N ILE A 748 6.70 11.37 -3.05
CA ILE A 748 7.02 12.77 -2.72
C ILE A 748 6.25 13.25 -1.48
N ASP A 749 4.96 12.94 -1.37
CA ASP A 749 4.13 13.38 -0.25
C ASP A 749 4.63 12.84 1.12
N ARG A 750 5.20 11.64 1.15
CA ARG A 750 5.78 11.03 2.37
C ARG A 750 6.95 11.84 2.97
N PHE A 751 7.62 12.67 2.17
CA PHE A 751 8.69 13.57 2.63
C PHE A 751 8.22 15.00 2.96
N ALA A 752 6.95 15.34 2.74
CA ALA A 752 6.41 16.67 2.98
C ALA A 752 6.61 17.13 4.44
N GLY A 753 7.11 18.34 4.63
CA GLY A 753 7.45 18.92 5.94
C GLY A 753 8.88 18.66 6.42
N SER A 754 9.59 17.64 5.90
CA SER A 754 10.97 17.33 6.30
C SER A 754 12.03 18.23 5.65
N LYS A 755 13.26 18.23 6.18
CA LYS A 755 14.44 18.90 5.59
C LYS A 755 14.91 18.29 4.25
N THR A 756 14.25 17.22 3.79
CA THR A 756 14.52 16.53 2.53
C THR A 756 14.38 17.47 1.33
N ARG A 757 15.22 17.26 0.32
CA ARG A 757 15.00 17.81 -1.02
C ARG A 757 14.82 16.69 -2.03
N VAL A 758 13.86 16.87 -2.93
CA VAL A 758 13.58 15.92 -4.01
C VAL A 758 13.78 16.61 -5.35
N SER A 759 14.40 15.92 -6.31
CA SER A 759 14.42 16.28 -7.72
C SER A 759 13.86 15.13 -8.55
N VAL A 760 13.36 15.44 -9.74
CA VAL A 760 12.79 14.46 -10.68
C VAL A 760 13.52 14.60 -12.01
N ILE A 761 13.90 13.47 -12.60
CA ILE A 761 14.57 13.37 -13.90
C ILE A 761 13.79 12.37 -14.77
N GLU A 762 13.05 12.87 -15.75
CA GLU A 762 12.60 12.03 -16.88
C GLU A 762 13.77 11.69 -17.81
N TYR A 763 13.73 10.51 -18.44
CA TYR A 763 14.68 10.16 -19.50
C TYR A 763 14.09 9.25 -20.58
N SER A 764 14.48 9.57 -21.81
CA SER A 764 14.27 8.75 -23.02
C SER A 764 15.61 8.59 -23.73
N ASP A 765 15.80 9.08 -24.96
CA ASP A 765 17.12 9.09 -25.62
C ASP A 765 18.16 10.01 -24.92
N SER A 766 17.71 10.91 -24.04
CA SER A 766 18.56 11.63 -23.09
C SER A 766 17.77 12.10 -21.87
N ALA A 767 18.46 12.54 -20.82
CA ALA A 767 17.86 13.20 -19.66
C ALA A 767 17.85 14.74 -19.80
N ASN A 768 17.94 15.28 -21.03
CA ASN A 768 18.22 16.71 -21.29
C ASN A 768 17.11 17.69 -20.87
N ASN A 769 15.85 17.26 -20.85
CA ASN A 769 14.68 18.15 -20.79
C ASN A 769 14.25 18.55 -19.37
N ASN A 770 15.05 18.25 -18.36
CA ASN A 770 14.73 18.46 -16.95
C ASN A 770 15.19 19.82 -16.43
N ASP A 771 14.56 20.31 -15.35
CA ASP A 771 15.01 21.49 -14.61
C ASP A 771 16.20 21.22 -13.67
N PHE A 772 16.43 19.94 -13.31
CA PHE A 772 17.47 19.47 -12.38
C PHE A 772 17.45 20.16 -11.00
N THR A 773 16.29 20.64 -10.57
CA THR A 773 16.10 21.41 -9.34
C THR A 773 15.83 20.49 -8.15
N LEU A 774 16.54 20.71 -7.04
CA LEU A 774 16.27 20.08 -5.75
C LEU A 774 15.23 20.91 -4.99
N PHE A 775 13.96 20.49 -5.06
CA PHE A 775 12.83 21.16 -4.42
C PHE A 775 12.79 20.89 -2.93
N ASP A 776 12.44 21.91 -2.12
CA ASP A 776 12.47 21.83 -0.65
C ASP A 776 11.16 21.31 -0.07
N MET A 777 11.17 20.10 0.51
CA MET A 777 9.96 19.42 0.99
C MET A 777 9.39 20.05 2.27
N SER A 778 10.19 20.82 3.01
CA SER A 778 9.71 21.62 4.15
C SER A 778 8.72 22.73 3.73
N SER A 779 8.67 23.05 2.43
CA SER A 779 7.74 24.01 1.85
C SER A 779 6.66 23.32 1.03
N GLY A 780 5.39 23.59 1.34
CA GLY A 780 4.27 23.17 0.49
C GLY A 780 4.31 23.71 -0.95
N ASN A 781 5.13 24.73 -1.23
CA ASN A 781 5.41 25.17 -2.60
C ASN A 781 6.48 24.30 -3.29
N GLY A 782 7.47 23.78 -2.54
CA GLY A 782 8.48 22.85 -3.04
C GLY A 782 7.88 21.47 -3.33
N VAL A 783 7.02 20.96 -2.44
CA VAL A 783 6.21 19.75 -2.69
C VAL A 783 5.40 19.91 -3.99
N LYS A 784 4.62 20.99 -4.13
CA LYS A 784 3.85 21.28 -5.36
C LYS A 784 4.72 21.42 -6.61
N ALA A 785 5.95 21.91 -6.49
CA ALA A 785 6.88 22.02 -7.62
C ALA A 785 7.42 20.64 -8.05
N ALA A 786 7.83 19.79 -7.11
CA ALA A 786 8.28 18.43 -7.39
C ALA A 786 7.17 17.58 -8.04
N LYS A 787 5.95 17.62 -7.47
CA LYS A 787 4.76 16.96 -8.02
C LYS A 787 4.38 17.51 -9.40
N LYS A 788 4.60 18.81 -9.65
CA LYS A 788 4.43 19.37 -10.99
C LYS A 788 5.44 18.76 -11.97
N SER A 789 6.73 18.64 -11.61
CA SER A 789 7.74 18.06 -12.50
C SER A 789 7.40 16.59 -12.86
N VAL A 790 6.84 15.81 -11.92
CA VAL A 790 6.24 14.49 -12.20
C VAL A 790 5.08 14.59 -13.19
N ASN A 791 4.09 15.44 -12.92
CA ASN A 791 2.86 15.57 -13.73
C ASN A 791 3.08 16.22 -15.11
N THR A 792 4.26 16.77 -15.38
CA THR A 792 4.66 17.27 -16.71
C THR A 792 5.45 16.26 -17.55
N ILE A 793 5.79 15.09 -17.00
CA ILE A 793 6.37 13.99 -17.79
C ILE A 793 5.34 13.56 -18.83
N VAL A 794 5.77 13.46 -20.08
CA VAL A 794 4.93 12.99 -21.20
C VAL A 794 5.42 11.61 -21.67
N PRO A 795 4.54 10.77 -22.26
CA PRO A 795 4.96 9.48 -22.79
C PRO A 795 5.81 9.69 -24.04
N GLY A 796 7.01 9.12 -24.07
CA GLY A 796 7.83 9.08 -25.27
C GLY A 796 7.20 8.23 -26.38
N THR A 797 7.75 8.38 -27.58
CA THR A 797 7.33 7.63 -28.80
C THR A 797 8.50 7.00 -29.55
N SER A 798 9.72 7.13 -29.02
CA SER A 798 10.94 6.66 -29.70
C SER A 798 11.37 5.25 -29.30
N GLY A 799 10.91 4.74 -28.16
CA GLY A 799 11.42 3.50 -27.55
C GLY A 799 12.89 3.60 -27.12
N HIS A 800 13.45 4.81 -27.13
CA HIS A 800 14.86 5.04 -26.83
C HIS A 800 15.09 5.22 -25.32
N SER A 801 16.06 4.51 -24.77
CA SER A 801 16.35 4.53 -23.33
C SER A 801 17.83 4.77 -23.04
N ASN A 802 18.13 5.85 -22.33
CA ASN A 802 19.49 6.30 -21.98
C ASN A 802 19.64 6.45 -20.46
N MET A 803 19.39 5.36 -19.72
CA MET A 803 19.48 5.31 -18.26
C MET A 803 20.85 5.80 -17.74
N GLY A 804 21.94 5.49 -18.45
CA GLY A 804 23.28 5.98 -18.10
C GLY A 804 23.40 7.52 -18.11
N ASP A 805 22.69 8.21 -19.02
CA ASP A 805 22.65 9.68 -19.03
C ASP A 805 21.86 10.23 -17.84
N ALA A 806 20.74 9.59 -17.49
CA ALA A 806 19.91 9.98 -16.36
C ALA A 806 20.65 9.79 -15.02
N LEU A 807 21.27 8.62 -14.83
CA LEU A 807 22.17 8.33 -13.70
C LEU A 807 23.33 9.34 -13.62
N ARG A 808 23.93 9.72 -14.76
CA ARG A 808 25.00 10.73 -14.83
C ARG A 808 24.51 12.10 -14.37
N ARG A 809 23.31 12.52 -14.79
CA ARG A 809 22.71 13.78 -14.34
C ARG A 809 22.41 13.74 -12.84
N ALA A 810 21.82 12.66 -12.33
CA ALA A 810 21.54 12.46 -10.90
C ALA A 810 22.81 12.50 -10.04
N TYR A 811 23.84 11.73 -10.41
CA TYR A 811 25.17 11.75 -9.79
C TYR A 811 25.76 13.16 -9.73
N HIS A 812 25.71 13.92 -10.83
CA HIS A 812 26.24 15.28 -10.84
C HIS A 812 25.43 16.28 -10.02
N ILE A 813 24.12 16.11 -9.83
CA ILE A 813 23.36 16.98 -8.91
C ILE A 813 23.83 16.72 -7.47
N LEU A 814 23.79 15.47 -7.03
CA LEU A 814 24.07 15.07 -5.65
C LEU A 814 25.55 15.29 -5.25
N ASN A 815 26.49 15.00 -6.15
CA ASN A 815 27.91 15.20 -5.88
C ASN A 815 28.28 16.70 -5.88
N ASN A 816 27.75 17.50 -6.82
CA ASN A 816 28.02 18.95 -6.82
C ASN A 816 27.21 19.74 -5.77
N SER A 817 26.14 19.16 -5.20
CA SER A 817 25.27 19.79 -4.20
C SER A 817 26.05 20.57 -3.11
N PRO A 818 25.58 21.75 -2.68
CA PRO A 818 26.18 22.50 -1.57
C PRO A 818 26.00 21.78 -0.22
N ARG A 819 24.96 20.93 -0.07
CA ARG A 819 24.75 20.12 1.13
C ARG A 819 25.72 18.93 1.11
N LYS A 820 26.96 19.14 1.56
CA LYS A 820 27.98 18.07 1.57
C LYS A 820 27.74 16.98 2.62
N LYS A 821 26.89 17.24 3.62
CA LYS A 821 26.50 16.29 4.69
C LYS A 821 25.08 15.73 4.53
N ALA A 822 24.32 16.18 3.54
CA ALA A 822 23.02 15.56 3.29
C ALA A 822 23.22 14.14 2.75
N ARG A 823 22.45 13.18 3.26
CA ARG A 823 22.45 11.80 2.76
C ARG A 823 21.78 11.75 1.39
N LYS A 824 22.39 11.04 0.45
CA LYS A 824 22.09 11.17 -0.99
C LYS A 824 21.57 9.87 -1.58
N TYR A 825 20.44 9.97 -2.26
CA TYR A 825 19.71 8.83 -2.80
C TYR A 825 19.34 9.04 -4.26
N ILE A 826 19.41 7.98 -5.06
CA ILE A 826 18.86 7.94 -6.42
C ILE A 826 17.84 6.80 -6.43
N VAL A 827 16.58 7.10 -6.76
CA VAL A 827 15.50 6.10 -6.88
C VAL A 827 15.15 5.99 -8.36
N VAL A 828 15.47 4.85 -8.98
CA VAL A 828 15.35 4.62 -10.42
C VAL A 828 14.13 3.75 -10.70
N LEU A 829 13.14 4.32 -11.39
CA LEU A 829 12.06 3.59 -12.04
C LEU A 829 12.53 3.22 -13.46
N ALA A 830 12.77 1.93 -13.68
CA ALA A 830 13.20 1.38 -14.96
C ALA A 830 12.03 0.65 -15.64
N GLY A 831 11.70 1.04 -16.87
CA GLY A 831 10.67 0.41 -17.69
C GLY A 831 11.20 -0.23 -18.97
N SER A 832 12.50 -0.09 -19.26
CA SER A 832 13.14 -0.57 -20.47
C SER A 832 14.61 -0.93 -20.24
N VAL A 833 15.14 -1.79 -21.10
CA VAL A 833 16.61 -2.00 -21.20
C VAL A 833 17.22 -0.75 -21.85
N PRO A 834 18.34 -0.21 -21.31
CA PRO A 834 19.10 0.82 -22.00
C PRO A 834 19.43 0.40 -23.44
N ASN A 835 19.24 1.33 -24.38
CA ASN A 835 19.56 1.13 -25.79
C ASN A 835 20.21 2.37 -26.44
N ARG A 836 20.41 3.45 -25.67
CA ARG A 836 21.15 4.65 -26.07
C ARG A 836 22.17 5.03 -25.00
N TRP A 837 23.27 5.65 -25.44
CA TRP A 837 24.30 6.16 -24.55
C TRP A 837 24.83 7.52 -25.00
N THR A 838 25.46 8.26 -24.09
CA THR A 838 25.94 9.62 -24.37
C THR A 838 27.45 9.64 -24.60
N GLY A 839 27.86 10.01 -25.81
CA GLY A 839 29.26 10.21 -26.17
C GLY A 839 29.79 11.62 -25.91
N THR A 840 31.11 11.77 -25.88
CA THR A 840 31.79 13.10 -25.83
C THR A 840 31.87 13.79 -27.18
N SER A 841 31.71 13.04 -28.28
CA SER A 841 31.75 13.54 -29.65
C SER A 841 30.97 12.63 -30.60
N SER A 842 30.81 13.07 -31.85
CA SER A 842 30.27 12.26 -32.95
C SER A 842 31.23 11.16 -33.45
N MET A 843 32.46 11.07 -32.94
CA MET A 843 33.34 9.92 -33.21
C MET A 843 32.90 8.70 -32.37
N PRO A 844 33.14 7.46 -32.83
CA PRO A 844 32.61 6.26 -32.16
C PRO A 844 33.04 6.13 -30.69
N LEU A 845 34.32 6.37 -30.40
CA LEU A 845 34.93 6.16 -29.09
C LEU A 845 34.75 7.38 -28.16
N GLY A 846 34.57 7.12 -26.86
CA GLY A 846 34.48 8.11 -25.80
C GLY A 846 33.05 8.32 -25.28
N ALA A 847 32.80 7.83 -24.07
CA ALA A 847 31.59 8.05 -23.28
C ALA A 847 31.70 9.34 -22.45
N LYS A 848 30.57 10.01 -22.22
CA LYS A 848 30.50 11.28 -21.48
C LYS A 848 30.38 11.02 -19.98
N PHE A 849 31.37 11.46 -19.21
CA PHE A 849 31.42 11.34 -17.74
C PHE A 849 31.31 12.67 -17.00
N ASP A 850 31.47 13.79 -17.69
CA ASP A 850 31.32 15.14 -17.14
C ASP A 850 29.86 15.62 -17.20
N ASN A 851 29.55 16.68 -16.46
CA ASN A 851 28.20 17.25 -16.39
C ASN A 851 27.76 17.91 -17.73
N GLY A 852 26.51 18.37 -17.78
CA GLY A 852 25.94 19.03 -18.96
C GLY A 852 25.21 18.07 -19.89
N ASN A 853 24.79 18.59 -21.03
CA ASN A 853 23.78 17.96 -21.88
C ASN A 853 24.35 16.83 -22.76
N ALA A 854 23.51 15.85 -23.08
CA ALA A 854 23.79 14.83 -24.06
C ALA A 854 23.65 15.41 -25.48
N LEU A 855 24.79 15.82 -26.07
CA LEU A 855 24.84 16.36 -27.43
C LEU A 855 25.13 15.29 -28.50
N PHE A 856 25.62 14.13 -28.09
CA PHE A 856 26.01 13.03 -28.97
C PHE A 856 25.41 11.72 -28.45
N ILE A 857 24.11 11.58 -28.64
CA ILE A 857 23.37 10.34 -28.33
C ILE A 857 23.77 9.29 -29.37
N LYS A 858 24.09 8.08 -28.91
CA LYS A 858 24.62 6.97 -29.71
C LYS A 858 23.77 5.71 -29.49
N THR A 859 23.81 4.82 -30.49
CA THR A 859 23.31 3.44 -30.40
C THR A 859 24.43 2.50 -29.94
N ASP A 860 24.06 1.29 -29.54
CA ASP A 860 24.99 0.23 -29.16
C ASP A 860 25.94 -0.15 -30.30
N GLY A 861 27.14 -0.62 -29.94
CA GLY A 861 28.19 -0.98 -30.90
C GLY A 861 29.10 -2.10 -30.38
N ALA A 862 29.81 -2.77 -31.30
CA ALA A 862 30.52 -4.03 -31.06
C ALA A 862 31.75 -3.97 -30.12
N SER A 863 31.91 -2.89 -29.34
CA SER A 863 33.00 -2.71 -28.37
C SER A 863 32.67 -1.75 -27.21
N TYR A 864 31.45 -1.21 -27.17
CA TYR A 864 30.90 -0.36 -26.11
C TYR A 864 29.42 -0.11 -26.41
N ASP A 865 28.55 -0.30 -25.42
CA ASP A 865 27.11 -0.15 -25.56
C ASP A 865 26.48 0.66 -24.40
N SER A 866 25.15 0.72 -24.37
CA SER A 866 24.41 1.44 -23.35
C SER A 866 24.28 0.73 -22.00
N LEU A 867 24.50 -0.59 -21.95
CA LEU A 867 24.64 -1.34 -20.71
C LEU A 867 26.01 -1.07 -20.09
N ASP A 868 27.09 -1.13 -20.89
CA ASP A 868 28.44 -0.68 -20.48
C ASP A 868 28.39 0.76 -19.96
N TYR A 869 27.73 1.68 -20.68
CA TYR A 869 27.62 3.08 -20.24
C TYR A 869 26.88 3.24 -18.91
N ALA A 870 25.74 2.56 -18.74
CA ALA A 870 25.00 2.62 -17.47
C ALA A 870 25.80 2.03 -16.31
N LYS A 871 26.57 0.95 -16.54
CA LYS A 871 27.46 0.33 -15.56
C LYS A 871 28.67 1.20 -15.21
N ASP A 872 29.34 1.83 -16.19
CA ASP A 872 30.44 2.77 -15.91
C ASP A 872 29.97 3.96 -15.05
N ILE A 873 28.78 4.49 -15.31
CA ILE A 873 28.17 5.55 -14.50
C ILE A 873 27.75 5.03 -13.12
N GLY A 874 27.22 3.81 -13.03
CA GLY A 874 27.02 3.12 -11.75
C GLY A 874 28.31 3.02 -10.93
N GLY A 875 29.43 2.68 -11.58
CA GLY A 875 30.75 2.65 -10.96
C GLY A 875 31.19 3.98 -10.35
N LEU A 876 30.74 5.13 -10.88
CA LEU A 876 30.95 6.45 -10.26
C LEU A 876 30.05 6.68 -9.04
N ILE A 877 28.78 6.25 -9.11
CA ILE A 877 27.85 6.30 -7.98
C ILE A 877 28.41 5.48 -6.80
N ARG A 878 28.85 4.25 -7.06
CA ARG A 878 29.47 3.35 -6.06
C ARG A 878 30.75 3.90 -5.42
N GLN A 879 31.47 4.78 -6.10
CA GLN A 879 32.67 5.46 -5.60
C GLN A 879 32.37 6.76 -4.82
N SER A 880 31.08 7.03 -4.56
CA SER A 880 30.61 8.22 -3.85
C SER A 880 29.65 7.85 -2.71
N ASP A 881 29.37 8.79 -1.81
CA ASP A 881 28.38 8.61 -0.74
C ASP A 881 26.94 8.83 -1.26
N ILE A 882 26.59 8.12 -2.33
CA ILE A 882 25.26 8.14 -2.96
C ILE A 882 24.74 6.71 -2.97
N LYS A 883 23.53 6.52 -2.43
CA LYS A 883 22.85 5.22 -2.35
C LYS A 883 21.83 5.08 -3.48
N PRO A 884 22.07 4.22 -4.48
CA PRO A 884 21.07 3.97 -5.51
C PRO A 884 20.08 2.88 -5.06
N VAL A 885 18.85 3.04 -5.51
CA VAL A 885 17.74 2.10 -5.42
C VAL A 885 17.20 1.94 -6.84
N PHE A 886 17.04 0.69 -7.29
CA PHE A 886 16.46 0.38 -8.59
C PHE A 886 15.15 -0.37 -8.41
N VAL A 887 14.17 -0.03 -9.24
CA VAL A 887 12.85 -0.65 -9.31
C VAL A 887 12.59 -1.04 -10.77
N ASN A 888 12.46 -2.33 -11.03
CA ASN A 888 11.79 -2.82 -12.23
C ASN A 888 10.29 -2.56 -12.07
N PHE A 889 9.69 -1.87 -13.03
CA PHE A 889 8.24 -1.67 -13.06
C PHE A 889 7.64 -2.14 -14.41
N THR A 890 8.23 -3.15 -15.05
CA THR A 890 7.73 -3.67 -16.33
C THR A 890 7.57 -5.19 -16.33
N PRO A 891 6.48 -5.72 -16.93
CA PRO A 891 6.30 -7.16 -17.15
C PRO A 891 7.25 -7.71 -18.22
N VAL A 892 7.98 -6.85 -18.95
CA VAL A 892 8.97 -7.23 -19.94
C VAL A 892 10.32 -7.49 -19.25
N SER A 893 11.01 -8.57 -19.63
CA SER A 893 12.27 -9.03 -19.02
C SER A 893 13.45 -8.05 -19.19
N ILE A 894 13.52 -7.01 -18.34
CA ILE A 894 14.69 -6.12 -18.21
C ILE A 894 15.67 -6.53 -17.11
N GLU A 895 15.29 -7.53 -16.29
CA GLU A 895 15.95 -7.91 -15.03
C GLU A 895 17.47 -8.12 -15.12
N GLY A 896 17.95 -8.76 -16.19
CA GLY A 896 19.39 -9.05 -16.34
C GLY A 896 20.23 -7.77 -16.45
N ALA A 897 19.83 -6.86 -17.34
CA ALA A 897 20.51 -5.59 -17.53
C ALA A 897 20.37 -4.68 -16.29
N LEU A 898 19.17 -4.62 -15.69
CA LEU A 898 18.92 -3.83 -14.50
C LEU A 898 19.74 -4.35 -13.30
N GLY A 899 19.84 -5.68 -13.14
CA GLY A 899 20.64 -6.33 -12.11
C GLY A 899 22.12 -5.99 -12.21
N GLU A 900 22.71 -6.12 -13.40
CA GLU A 900 24.13 -5.75 -13.62
C GLU A 900 24.40 -4.26 -13.33
N ILE A 901 23.49 -3.36 -13.73
CA ILE A 901 23.62 -1.93 -13.45
C ILE A 901 23.52 -1.67 -11.94
N ALA A 902 22.56 -2.30 -11.25
CA ALA A 902 22.32 -2.10 -9.83
C ALA A 902 23.44 -2.62 -8.94
N GLU A 903 23.99 -3.81 -9.22
CA GLU A 903 25.13 -4.39 -8.50
C GLU A 903 26.39 -3.51 -8.67
N VAL A 904 26.70 -3.10 -9.90
CA VAL A 904 27.84 -2.23 -10.22
C VAL A 904 27.67 -0.83 -9.60
N ALA A 905 26.44 -0.32 -9.54
CA ALA A 905 26.11 0.94 -8.85
C ALA A 905 26.20 0.84 -7.32
N GLY A 906 26.26 -0.36 -6.75
CA GLY A 906 26.31 -0.56 -5.30
C GLY A 906 24.96 -0.42 -4.61
N ALA A 907 23.85 -0.68 -5.32
CA ALA A 907 22.55 -0.83 -4.69
C ALA A 907 22.57 -2.00 -3.70
N GLN A 908 21.81 -1.90 -2.60
CA GLN A 908 21.74 -2.97 -1.61
C GLN A 908 20.99 -4.19 -2.16
N GLU A 909 21.34 -5.38 -1.67
CA GLU A 909 20.59 -6.59 -1.99
C GLU A 909 19.20 -6.53 -1.37
N VAL A 910 18.19 -6.83 -2.18
CA VAL A 910 16.79 -6.88 -1.78
C VAL A 910 16.51 -8.22 -1.11
N GLY A 911 16.21 -8.21 0.20
CA GLY A 911 15.58 -9.33 0.90
C GLY A 911 16.28 -10.69 0.86
N LYS A 912 17.61 -10.74 0.76
CA LYS A 912 18.39 -11.99 0.58
C LYS A 912 17.99 -12.78 -0.70
N THR A 913 17.48 -12.09 -1.72
CA THR A 913 17.00 -12.70 -2.98
C THR A 913 18.09 -12.88 -4.05
N GLY A 914 19.29 -12.34 -3.83
CA GLY A 914 20.32 -12.18 -4.86
C GLY A 914 20.06 -11.05 -5.87
N LYS A 915 18.93 -10.33 -5.79
CA LYS A 915 18.63 -9.16 -6.65
C LYS A 915 19.07 -7.86 -5.98
N HIS A 916 19.61 -6.94 -6.76
CA HIS A 916 19.98 -5.57 -6.33
C HIS A 916 18.93 -4.52 -6.71
N PHE A 917 17.74 -4.97 -7.13
CA PHE A 917 16.61 -4.15 -7.54
C PHE A 917 15.30 -4.76 -7.01
N TYR A 918 14.31 -3.91 -6.73
CA TYR A 918 12.95 -4.33 -6.45
C TYR A 918 12.18 -4.56 -7.76
N ALA A 919 11.12 -5.37 -7.75
CA ALA A 919 10.25 -5.55 -8.91
C ALA A 919 8.78 -5.43 -8.48
N ALA A 920 7.98 -4.68 -9.23
CA ALA A 920 6.53 -4.63 -9.11
C ALA A 920 5.89 -4.90 -10.47
N ASP A 921 4.87 -5.76 -10.44
CA ASP A 921 4.07 -6.13 -11.62
C ASP A 921 2.85 -5.21 -11.79
N ASP A 922 2.44 -4.50 -10.72
CA ASP A 922 1.27 -3.61 -10.67
C ASP A 922 1.47 -2.36 -9.78
N TYR A 923 0.52 -1.43 -9.85
CA TYR A 923 0.55 -0.17 -9.09
C TYR A 923 0.58 -0.37 -7.56
N PRO A 924 -0.23 -1.25 -6.94
CA PRO A 924 -0.12 -1.58 -5.53
C PRO A 924 1.29 -2.05 -5.10
N GLY A 925 1.90 -3.00 -5.83
CA GLY A 925 3.24 -3.48 -5.54
C GLY A 925 4.31 -2.38 -5.62
N LEU A 926 4.13 -1.39 -6.50
CA LEU A 926 5.00 -0.23 -6.58
C LEU A 926 4.86 0.68 -5.34
N LEU A 927 3.67 0.84 -4.78
CA LEU A 927 3.46 1.57 -3.52
C LEU A 927 4.15 0.87 -2.34
N ASP A 928 4.02 -0.46 -2.23
CA ASP A 928 4.71 -1.26 -1.19
C ASP A 928 6.23 -1.14 -1.25
N ILE A 929 6.80 -1.11 -2.47
CA ILE A 929 8.23 -0.83 -2.69
C ILE A 929 8.58 0.59 -2.23
N PHE A 930 7.72 1.58 -2.52
CA PHE A 930 7.96 2.97 -2.11
C PHE A 930 7.82 3.20 -0.60
N ASP A 931 6.95 2.48 0.12
CA ASP A 931 6.95 2.46 1.59
C ASP A 931 8.18 1.75 2.16
N CYS A 932 8.61 0.63 1.58
CA CYS A 932 9.86 -0.05 1.93
C CYS A 932 11.09 0.88 1.76
N VAL A 933 11.17 1.61 0.64
CA VAL A 933 12.26 2.55 0.34
C VAL A 933 12.20 3.78 1.25
N TYR A 934 11.00 4.31 1.52
CA TYR A 934 10.80 5.41 2.47
C TYR A 934 11.26 5.01 3.89
N ALA A 935 10.84 3.83 4.37
CA ALA A 935 11.24 3.29 5.66
C ALA A 935 12.77 3.14 5.77
N LYS A 936 13.46 2.70 4.70
CA LYS A 936 14.93 2.62 4.68
C LYS A 936 15.62 3.98 4.74
N ILE A 937 15.14 4.96 3.96
CA ILE A 937 15.70 6.31 3.94
C ILE A 937 15.53 7.02 5.30
N THR A 938 14.39 6.82 5.96
CA THR A 938 14.02 7.49 7.22
C THR A 938 14.57 6.82 8.47
N ASN A 939 14.64 5.47 8.54
CA ASN A 939 15.16 4.77 9.73
C ASN A 939 16.69 4.78 9.85
N GLU A 940 17.43 4.97 8.75
CA GLU A 940 18.84 5.33 8.85
C GLU A 940 18.95 6.75 9.44
N ILE A 941 19.67 6.91 10.56
CA ILE A 941 20.04 8.21 11.14
C ILE A 941 21.50 8.11 11.61
N LYS A 942 22.28 9.19 11.46
CA LYS A 942 23.71 9.23 11.83
C LYS A 942 24.10 10.56 12.46
N LEU A 943 25.21 10.54 13.21
CA LEU A 943 25.85 11.73 13.77
C LEU A 943 27.21 12.00 13.11
N ASP A 944 27.47 13.27 12.84
CA ASP A 944 28.69 13.82 12.25
C ASP A 944 29.31 14.90 13.16
N ASP A 945 30.49 15.40 12.79
CA ASP A 945 31.21 16.48 13.47
C ASP A 945 31.62 16.22 14.93
N VAL A 946 31.62 14.97 15.43
CA VAL A 946 32.00 14.70 16.81
C VAL A 946 33.51 14.95 16.98
N LEU A 947 33.86 15.97 17.77
CA LEU A 947 35.24 16.42 17.93
C LEU A 947 35.89 15.74 19.13
N TYR A 948 37.02 15.07 18.90
CA TYR A 948 37.91 14.57 19.95
C TYR A 948 39.12 15.50 20.08
N GLU A 949 39.51 15.86 21.30
CA GLU A 949 40.77 16.55 21.58
C GLU A 949 41.45 15.97 22.83
N GLU A 950 42.78 15.76 22.80
CA GLU A 950 43.55 15.36 23.99
C GLU A 950 44.93 16.03 24.03
N ILE A 951 45.34 16.53 25.20
CA ILE A 951 46.65 17.11 25.44
C ILE A 951 47.50 16.13 26.27
N ILE A 952 48.55 15.62 25.64
CA ILE A 952 49.37 14.53 26.19
C ILE A 952 50.24 15.03 27.37
N PRO A 953 50.30 14.33 28.51
CA PRO A 953 51.03 14.78 29.69
C PRO A 953 52.56 14.73 29.52
N LEU A 954 53.27 15.39 30.43
CA LEU A 954 54.73 15.48 30.40
C LEU A 954 55.40 14.16 30.75
N GLY A 955 56.29 13.72 29.86
CA GLY A 955 56.96 12.43 29.96
C GLY A 955 56.35 11.36 29.07
N VAL A 956 55.37 11.69 28.20
CA VAL A 956 54.81 10.77 27.21
C VAL A 956 55.12 11.27 25.79
N ARG A 957 55.56 10.37 24.92
CA ARG A 957 55.78 10.62 23.48
C ARG A 957 54.77 9.82 22.67
N ILE A 958 54.11 10.47 21.72
CA ILE A 958 53.25 9.76 20.75
C ILE A 958 54.12 9.16 19.64
N LEU A 959 53.89 7.88 19.35
CA LEU A 959 54.55 7.13 18.29
C LEU A 959 53.65 6.95 17.06
N GLU A 960 52.37 6.66 17.28
CA GLU A 960 51.43 6.23 16.24
C GLU A 960 50.01 6.70 16.59
N VAL A 961 49.29 7.19 15.58
CA VAL A 961 47.88 7.60 15.66
C VAL A 961 47.16 7.13 14.40
N PRO A 962 45.81 6.97 14.42
CA PRO A 962 45.05 6.66 13.21
C PRO A 962 45.21 7.77 12.15
N GLU A 963 45.19 7.41 10.86
CA GLU A 963 45.42 8.37 9.75
C GLU A 963 44.42 9.55 9.69
N TRP A 964 43.25 9.40 10.33
CA TRP A 964 42.21 10.42 10.44
C TRP A 964 42.37 11.37 11.65
N MET A 965 43.42 11.19 12.46
CA MET A 965 43.75 12.01 13.62
C MET A 965 44.97 12.92 13.35
N THR A 966 44.93 14.18 13.80
CA THR A 966 46.04 15.12 13.66
C THR A 966 46.85 15.25 14.95
N LEU A 967 48.17 15.31 14.82
CA LEU A 967 49.14 15.51 15.90
C LEU A 967 49.71 16.94 15.83
N GLU A 968 49.26 17.80 16.73
CA GLU A 968 49.70 19.18 16.88
C GLU A 968 50.71 19.36 18.03
N THR A 969 51.43 20.48 18.00
CA THR A 969 52.33 20.91 19.08
C THR A 969 51.63 21.91 20.01
N PHE A 970 51.40 21.53 21.26
CA PHE A 970 50.81 22.38 22.29
C PHE A 970 51.91 23.09 23.11
N LYS A 971 51.68 24.35 23.50
CA LYS A 971 52.66 25.13 24.28
C LYS A 971 51.99 25.95 25.37
N GLU A 972 52.44 25.73 26.60
CA GLU A 972 51.86 26.29 27.82
C GLU A 972 52.94 26.44 28.89
N GLY A 973 52.98 27.56 29.61
CA GLY A 973 53.99 27.81 30.66
C GLY A 973 55.45 27.79 30.20
N GLY A 974 55.72 27.87 28.87
CA GLY A 974 57.05 27.67 28.28
C GLY A 974 57.41 26.21 28.00
N ILE A 975 56.54 25.27 28.36
CA ILE A 975 56.67 23.84 28.14
C ILE A 975 56.00 23.47 26.80
N THR A 976 56.52 22.45 26.11
CA THR A 976 55.94 21.91 24.87
C THR A 976 55.38 20.51 25.13
N ARG A 977 54.11 20.28 24.77
CA ARG A 977 53.38 19.01 24.85
C ARG A 977 52.84 18.63 23.46
N TYR A 978 52.30 17.43 23.28
CA TYR A 978 51.50 17.09 22.10
C TYR A 978 50.02 17.43 22.35
N LYS A 979 49.29 17.85 21.32
CA LYS A 979 47.83 17.85 21.31
C LYS A 979 47.34 17.04 20.12
N LEU A 980 46.43 16.12 20.38
CA LEU A 980 45.70 15.34 19.38
C LEU A 980 44.36 16.01 19.10
N LYS A 981 43.92 15.92 17.84
CA LYS A 981 42.55 16.25 17.44
C LYS A 981 42.03 15.26 16.42
N ALA A 982 40.73 15.00 16.44
CA ALA A 982 40.05 14.31 15.37
C ALA A 982 38.60 14.79 15.21
N THR A 983 38.02 14.51 14.04
CA THR A 983 36.60 14.67 13.77
C THR A 983 36.04 13.32 13.34
N ILE A 984 35.10 12.80 14.11
CA ILE A 984 34.46 11.51 13.92
C ILE A 984 33.10 11.74 13.29
N ASN A 985 32.84 11.00 12.20
CA ASN A 985 31.69 11.17 11.33
C ASN A 985 30.98 9.83 11.10
N ASN A 986 29.78 9.86 10.52
CA ASN A 986 29.04 8.69 10.05
C ASN A 986 28.70 7.68 11.18
N ILE A 987 28.61 8.15 12.42
CA ILE A 987 28.30 7.36 13.62
C ILE A 987 26.81 6.94 13.55
N PRO A 988 26.46 5.64 13.53
CA PRO A 988 25.06 5.22 13.50
C PRO A 988 24.31 5.61 14.77
N LEU A 989 23.07 6.08 14.62
CA LEU A 989 22.15 6.36 15.71
C LEU A 989 20.93 5.44 15.65
N SER A 990 20.57 4.81 16.77
CA SER A 990 19.30 4.09 16.92
C SER A 990 18.39 4.85 17.88
N PHE A 991 17.26 5.37 17.41
CA PHE A 991 16.23 5.89 18.31
C PHE A 991 15.80 4.78 19.27
N ASN A 992 15.94 4.99 20.58
CA ASN A 992 15.70 3.97 21.59
C ASN A 992 14.34 4.14 22.30
N GLY A 993 13.71 5.32 22.14
CA GLY A 993 12.44 5.70 22.72
C GLY A 993 12.49 6.97 23.57
N ALA A 994 13.55 7.16 24.35
CA ALA A 994 13.79 8.38 25.14
C ALA A 994 14.85 9.29 24.48
N GLY A 995 15.81 8.69 23.78
CA GLY A 995 16.84 9.36 23.01
C GLY A 995 17.34 8.48 21.86
N TYR A 996 18.62 8.67 21.52
CA TYR A 996 19.30 7.93 20.45
C TYR A 996 20.54 7.24 20.98
N ASP A 997 20.57 5.91 20.92
CA ASP A 997 21.74 5.09 21.24
C ASP A 997 22.82 5.29 20.18
N PHE A 998 24.09 5.39 20.60
CA PHE A 998 25.25 5.45 19.71
C PHE A 998 26.46 4.71 20.28
N SER A 999 27.39 4.35 19.39
CA SER A 999 28.73 3.91 19.75
C SER A 999 29.74 4.37 18.70
N ILE A 1000 30.85 4.94 19.17
CA ILE A 1000 32.02 5.32 18.35
C ILE A 1000 32.98 4.11 18.21
N GLY A 1001 32.70 3.00 18.88
CA GLY A 1001 33.63 1.87 19.00
C GLY A 1001 34.85 2.27 19.83
N SER A 1002 36.00 1.64 19.55
CA SER A 1002 37.28 1.99 20.18
C SER A 1002 38.40 2.19 19.17
N PHE A 1003 39.21 3.22 19.39
CA PHE A 1003 40.45 3.49 18.64
C PHE A 1003 41.65 3.53 19.58
N LYS A 1004 42.86 3.46 19.03
CA LYS A 1004 44.10 3.35 19.80
C LYS A 1004 45.12 4.40 19.38
N ILE A 1005 45.81 4.95 20.37
CA ILE A 1005 46.98 5.80 20.24
C ILE A 1005 48.17 5.02 20.83
N LYS A 1006 49.28 4.95 20.11
CA LYS A 1006 50.50 4.31 20.62
C LYS A 1006 51.40 5.35 21.25
N ALA A 1007 51.72 5.16 22.52
CA ALA A 1007 52.45 6.12 23.35
C ALA A 1007 53.63 5.44 24.06
N GLU A 1008 54.70 6.19 24.26
CA GLU A 1008 55.97 5.77 24.87
C GLU A 1008 56.26 6.59 26.11
N PHE A 1009 56.67 5.92 27.19
CA PHE A 1009 56.71 6.49 28.53
C PHE A 1009 58.16 6.81 28.94
N LEU A 1010 58.50 8.10 28.93
CA LEU A 1010 59.87 8.65 28.96
C LEU A 1010 60.25 9.32 30.30
N LYS A 1011 59.44 9.15 31.35
CA LYS A 1011 59.69 9.74 32.67
C LYS A 1011 59.22 8.78 33.77
N PRO A 1012 60.08 8.35 34.71
CA PRO A 1012 59.69 7.43 35.78
C PRO A 1012 58.80 8.10 36.84
N GLY A 1013 58.05 7.27 37.55
CA GLY A 1013 57.05 7.66 38.54
C GLY A 1013 55.64 7.81 37.97
N ASP A 1014 54.76 8.42 38.75
CA ASP A 1014 53.35 8.59 38.38
C ASP A 1014 53.20 9.64 37.25
N ILE A 1015 52.62 9.23 36.12
CA ILE A 1015 52.11 10.10 35.06
C ILE A 1015 50.58 10.12 35.13
N ILE A 1016 50.03 11.32 35.24
CA ILE A 1016 48.58 11.55 35.32
C ILE A 1016 48.13 12.19 34.01
N PHE A 1017 47.22 11.52 33.31
CA PHE A 1017 46.42 12.10 32.24
C PHE A 1017 45.16 12.68 32.88
N LYS A 1018 45.00 14.00 32.83
CA LYS A 1018 43.86 14.66 33.46
C LYS A 1018 42.57 14.49 32.66
N GLU A 1019 41.49 14.88 33.32
CA GLU A 1019 40.14 15.05 32.78
C GLU A 1019 40.11 16.33 31.92
N GLU A 1020 40.55 17.47 32.48
CA GLU A 1020 40.65 18.77 31.78
C GLU A 1020 41.58 18.79 30.55
N ASP A 1021 42.51 17.83 30.43
CA ASP A 1021 43.40 17.70 29.27
C ASP A 1021 42.76 16.90 28.11
N SER A 1022 41.61 16.21 28.29
CA SER A 1022 40.97 15.37 27.26
C SER A 1022 39.46 15.55 27.19
N ARG A 1023 38.90 15.66 25.98
CA ARG A 1023 37.46 15.86 25.77
C ARG A 1023 36.93 15.26 24.47
N ILE A 1024 35.65 14.93 24.49
CA ILE A 1024 34.83 14.68 23.30
C ILE A 1024 33.65 15.65 23.29
N LEU A 1025 33.34 16.21 22.12
CA LEU A 1025 32.30 17.22 21.93
C LEU A 1025 31.37 16.79 20.79
N PHE A 1026 30.10 16.60 21.14
CA PHE A 1026 29.01 16.31 20.21
C PHE A 1026 28.27 17.60 19.87
N LYS A 1027 27.98 17.83 18.60
CA LYS A 1027 27.07 18.88 18.14
C LYS A 1027 25.84 18.21 17.54
N ILE A 1028 24.66 18.50 18.09
CA ILE A 1028 23.41 17.85 17.69
C ILE A 1028 22.45 18.91 17.17
N ASP A 1029 22.02 18.78 15.92
CA ASP A 1029 20.95 19.60 15.34
C ASP A 1029 19.65 18.79 15.30
N TYR A 1030 18.61 19.26 15.99
CA TYR A 1030 17.33 18.57 16.12
C TYR A 1030 16.14 19.50 15.87
N ILE A 1031 14.95 18.92 15.73
CA ILE A 1031 13.67 19.66 15.75
C ILE A 1031 13.05 19.47 17.13
N ASP A 1032 12.74 20.57 17.82
CA ASP A 1032 12.11 20.55 19.14
C ASP A 1032 10.59 20.27 19.09
N ARG A 1033 9.99 20.14 20.26
CA ARG A 1033 8.54 19.93 20.48
C ARG A 1033 7.64 20.93 19.75
N ASP A 1034 8.10 22.16 19.54
CA ASP A 1034 7.35 23.21 18.85
C ASP A 1034 7.58 23.21 17.32
N GLY A 1035 8.31 22.22 16.78
CA GLY A 1035 8.69 22.15 15.37
C GLY A 1035 9.83 23.10 14.98
N LYS A 1036 10.61 23.61 15.94
CA LYS A 1036 11.69 24.59 15.70
C LYS A 1036 13.04 23.89 15.67
N ASN A 1037 13.92 24.34 14.78
CA ASN A 1037 15.30 23.85 14.76
C ASN A 1037 16.08 24.33 15.99
N LYS A 1038 16.78 23.40 16.65
CA LYS A 1038 17.71 23.63 17.75
C LYS A 1038 19.09 23.10 17.38
N THR A 1039 20.10 23.65 18.05
CA THR A 1039 21.46 23.11 18.09
C THR A 1039 21.86 22.99 19.56
N GLU A 1040 22.37 21.84 19.93
CA GLU A 1040 22.93 21.55 21.24
C GLU A 1040 24.40 21.14 21.12
N ILE A 1041 25.18 21.44 22.17
CA ILE A 1041 26.60 21.10 22.25
C ILE A 1041 26.82 20.40 23.59
N ILE A 1042 27.23 19.14 23.53
CA ILE A 1042 27.50 18.31 24.70
C ILE A 1042 29.00 18.06 24.74
N GLU A 1043 29.66 18.44 25.83
CA GLU A 1043 31.10 18.22 26.05
C GLU A 1043 31.26 17.23 27.21
N LYS A 1044 32.05 16.16 27.01
CA LYS A 1044 32.34 15.14 28.03
C LYS A 1044 33.84 14.92 28.18
N HIS A 1045 34.25 14.63 29.41
CA HIS A 1045 35.63 14.33 29.79
C HIS A 1045 35.73 12.89 30.31
N PRO A 1046 36.87 12.20 30.12
CA PRO A 1046 37.10 10.88 30.71
C PRO A 1046 37.67 11.04 32.13
N GLU A 1047 37.54 10.02 32.98
CA GLU A 1047 38.15 10.02 34.31
C GLU A 1047 39.69 10.19 34.25
N ALA A 1048 40.27 10.72 35.34
CA ALA A 1048 41.71 10.91 35.47
C ALA A 1048 42.47 9.58 35.43
N MET A 1049 43.14 9.30 34.32
CA MET A 1049 43.90 8.06 34.13
C MET A 1049 45.32 8.21 34.69
N LYS A 1050 45.71 7.28 35.57
CA LYS A 1050 47.03 7.25 36.18
C LYS A 1050 47.83 6.07 35.63
N VAL A 1051 48.98 6.36 35.03
CA VAL A 1051 49.96 5.35 34.61
C VAL A 1051 51.19 5.46 35.51
N ARG A 1052 51.64 4.35 36.07
CA ARG A 1052 52.86 4.28 36.88
C ARG A 1052 54.03 3.82 36.03
N VAL A 1053 54.99 4.70 35.80
CA VAL A 1053 56.20 4.36 35.03
C VAL A 1053 57.27 3.81 35.99
N THR A 1054 57.58 2.52 35.88
CA THR A 1054 58.68 1.87 36.64
C THR A 1054 60.04 2.17 36.03
N MET A 1055 61.11 1.81 36.75
CA MET A 1055 62.46 1.79 36.23
C MET A 1055 63.27 0.76 37.02
N ASP A 1056 63.44 -0.45 36.46
CA ASP A 1056 64.23 -1.51 37.05
C ASP A 1056 65.73 -1.25 36.82
N ILE A 1057 66.36 -0.61 37.81
CA ILE A 1057 67.80 -0.35 37.81
C ILE A 1057 68.53 -1.62 38.29
N ASP A 1058 69.08 -2.39 37.36
CA ASP A 1058 70.03 -3.44 37.69
C ASP A 1058 71.34 -2.81 38.24
N ILE A 1059 71.89 -3.40 39.31
CA ILE A 1059 72.99 -2.85 40.11
C ILE A 1059 74.16 -3.84 40.26
N THR A 1060 74.32 -4.77 39.30
CA THR A 1060 75.43 -5.74 39.22
C THR A 1060 76.74 -5.15 38.70
#